data_AF-A0A3M1MI73-F1
#
_entry.id   AF-A0A3M1MI73-F1
#
_cell.length_a   1.000
_cell.length_b   1.000
_cell.length_c   1.000
_cell.angle_alpha   90.00
_cell.angle_beta   90.00
_cell.angle_gamma   90.00
#
_symmetry.space_group_name_H-M   'P 1'
#
loop_
_entity.id
_entity.type
_entity.pdbx_description
1 polymer ?
#
loop_
_entity_poly.entity_id
_entity_poly.type
_entity_poly.pdbx_seq_one_letter_code
_entity_poly.pdbx_strand_id
1 'polypeptide(L)'
;MGASRLFLIDGSSYIYRAYYAIRHLSNSSGVATNAVYGFTQMLLKVLRDHQPDAVAVVFDSKGPSFRKEIYPEYKANRVAMPEDLVPQIPLIKQVVKGFNLPALELPGYEADDIIATLARRAERAGLDVTVVTGDKDLMQIVSEHVRLLDTMKDQVYGVEEVTERFGGPDKVVEVQALAGDSSDNVPGVPGIGEKTARQLIAEYGSLENLLANAENIRQPKRRENLVNFADQARLSRRLVQLVDDLDLDIDPATLSLPEPDREALDALFAECEFHNLRKELTSEVGRTQERGEYRAVLDKDVFEDMVRQLRQAGRFCFDTETTGLDPLRAELVGFSFAVEPGRAWYLPLGHHYLGAPDQLDRSEVLSSLAPLFADPAIGKIAQNAKFDELVLRHAGLELEGLVFDPMLASYLARPASRSHGMDAMAAELLGYRPIPFEEVCGKGKKAISFAEVEVERAVEYAAEDADITLRLVDVLEPMLEETGQKSLFTDVELPLERLLARMEWTGVRVDSEFLAGLSEEFGARLRQLEDEIFALAGTSFNVASPKQLGEVLFERLKLPRGKKTKTGWSTDVEVLGKLAEEHEIARLLLDHRSLSKLKGTYTDALPKLVHPDTGRIHTSFNQTVTATGRLSSSDPNLQNIPIRTEEGRRIREAFVAEQGWR
;
A
#
# COMPACT_ATOMS: atom_id res chain seq x y z
N MET A 1 -0.91 32.98 12.14
CA MET A 1 0.09 32.20 11.38
C MET A 1 0.73 31.28 12.39
N GLY A 2 0.70 29.96 12.19
CA GLY A 2 1.33 29.01 13.12
C GLY A 2 2.85 29.21 13.16
N ALA A 3 3.50 28.78 14.24
CA ALA A 3 4.96 28.76 14.29
C ALA A 3 5.52 27.81 13.22
N SER A 4 6.65 28.18 12.60
CA SER A 4 7.33 27.35 11.61
C SER A 4 7.80 26.03 12.24
N ARG A 5 7.55 24.91 11.56
CA ARG A 5 7.78 23.56 12.08
C ARG A 5 9.09 22.99 11.56
N LEU A 6 10.08 22.89 12.46
CA LEU A 6 11.38 22.30 12.19
C LEU A 6 11.41 20.82 12.59
N PHE A 7 11.87 19.95 11.69
CA PHE A 7 12.10 18.54 11.98
C PHE A 7 13.59 18.24 12.02
N LEU A 8 14.06 17.68 13.14
CA LEU A 8 15.43 17.21 13.33
C LEU A 8 15.42 15.69 13.32
N ILE A 9 16.00 15.08 12.30
CA ILE A 9 16.04 13.62 12.15
C ILE A 9 17.35 13.10 12.70
N ASP A 10 17.27 12.20 13.67
CA ASP A 10 18.42 11.42 14.15
C ASP A 10 18.77 10.35 13.09
N GLY A 11 19.66 10.75 12.18
CA GLY A 11 20.08 9.94 11.04
C GLY A 11 20.81 8.67 11.46
N SER A 12 21.63 8.73 12.52
CA SER A 12 22.34 7.56 13.06
C SER A 12 21.36 6.48 13.55
N SER A 13 20.38 6.85 14.37
CA SER A 13 19.36 5.92 14.85
C SER A 13 18.48 5.42 13.70
N TYR A 14 18.13 6.30 12.75
CA TYR A 14 17.36 5.95 11.55
C TYR A 14 18.06 4.90 10.68
N ILE A 15 19.39 5.00 10.48
CA ILE A 15 20.17 4.04 9.69
C ILE A 15 20.04 2.63 10.27
N TYR A 16 20.25 2.47 11.59
CA TYR A 16 20.16 1.17 12.25
C TYR A 16 18.75 0.59 12.19
N ARG A 17 17.72 1.44 12.36
CA ARG A 17 16.32 1.03 12.22
C ARG A 17 16.02 0.52 10.82
N ALA A 18 16.40 1.28 9.80
CA ALA A 18 16.23 0.91 8.40
C ALA A 18 16.93 -0.41 8.07
N TYR A 19 18.17 -0.58 8.53
CA TYR A 19 18.95 -1.81 8.33
C TYR A 19 18.28 -3.06 8.92
N TYR A 20 17.76 -2.99 10.14
CA TYR A 20 17.13 -4.16 10.77
C TYR A 20 15.68 -4.41 10.33
N ALA A 21 14.98 -3.38 9.84
CA ALA A 21 13.62 -3.49 9.34
C ALA A 21 13.55 -4.29 8.04
N ILE A 22 14.52 -4.11 7.13
CA ILE A 22 14.55 -4.76 5.82
C ILE A 22 15.75 -5.70 5.77
N ARG A 23 15.50 -7.00 5.61
CA ARG A 23 16.55 -8.03 5.50
C ARG A 23 16.69 -8.51 4.07
N HIS A 24 17.94 -8.75 3.64
CA HIS A 24 18.27 -9.37 2.35
C HIS A 24 17.85 -8.57 1.10
N LEU A 25 18.14 -7.26 1.08
CA LEU A 25 18.05 -6.45 -0.14
C LEU A 25 19.47 -6.06 -0.58
N SER A 26 19.81 -6.47 -1.80
CA SER A 26 21.09 -6.18 -2.46
C SER A 26 20.85 -5.89 -3.94
N ASN A 27 21.72 -5.10 -4.55
CA ASN A 27 21.70 -4.91 -6.01
C ASN A 27 22.31 -6.12 -6.75
N SER A 28 22.22 -6.12 -8.08
CA SER A 28 22.78 -7.15 -8.96
C SER A 28 24.29 -7.38 -8.81
N SER A 29 25.03 -6.39 -8.29
CA SER A 29 26.46 -6.50 -7.99
C SER A 29 26.76 -7.11 -6.61
N GLY A 30 25.72 -7.50 -5.86
CA GLY A 30 25.84 -8.13 -4.54
C GLY A 30 26.07 -7.13 -3.38
N VAL A 31 25.99 -5.83 -3.63
CA VAL A 31 26.12 -4.80 -2.60
C VAL A 31 24.80 -4.69 -1.83
N ALA A 32 24.85 -4.75 -0.50
CA ALA A 32 23.66 -4.55 0.33
C ALA A 32 23.13 -3.12 0.19
N THR A 33 21.82 -2.97 0.01
CA THR A 33 21.13 -1.69 -0.20
C THR A 33 19.89 -1.52 0.69
N ASN A 34 19.65 -2.47 1.59
CA ASN A 34 18.49 -2.51 2.49
C ASN A 34 18.35 -1.27 3.39
N ALA A 35 19.45 -0.80 3.99
CA ALA A 35 19.44 0.37 4.86
C ALA A 35 19.18 1.66 4.08
N VAL A 36 19.74 1.79 2.87
CA VAL A 36 19.50 2.94 1.98
C VAL A 36 18.02 3.02 1.60
N TYR A 37 17.43 1.89 1.19
CA TYR A 37 16.02 1.82 0.82
C TYR A 37 15.10 2.15 2.01
N GLY A 38 15.35 1.51 3.16
CA GLY A 38 14.56 1.72 4.37
C GLY A 38 14.64 3.16 4.86
N PHE A 39 15.84 3.76 4.88
CA PHE A 39 16.05 5.15 5.28
C PHE A 39 15.27 6.10 4.38
N THR A 40 15.35 5.90 3.06
CA THR A 40 14.67 6.73 2.06
C THR A 40 13.15 6.68 2.25
N GLN A 41 12.58 5.48 2.45
CA GLN A 41 11.15 5.31 2.69
C GLN A 41 10.70 5.97 4.00
N MET A 42 11.49 5.83 5.08
CA MET A 42 11.19 6.47 6.36
C MET A 42 11.26 8.00 6.27
N LEU A 43 12.22 8.56 5.52
CA LEU A 43 12.33 9.99 5.26
C LEU A 43 11.12 10.51 4.47
N LEU A 44 10.79 9.86 3.35
CA LEU A 44 9.64 10.21 2.51
C LEU A 44 8.32 10.14 3.29
N LYS A 45 8.16 9.16 4.18
CA LYS A 45 6.99 9.06 5.06
C LYS A 45 6.88 10.27 5.99
N VAL A 46 7.98 10.70 6.63
CA VAL A 46 7.98 11.88 7.50
C VAL A 46 7.59 13.14 6.73
N LEU A 47 8.17 13.34 5.54
CA LEU A 47 7.86 14.50 4.69
C LEU A 47 6.38 14.51 4.27
N ARG A 48 5.84 13.36 3.88
CA ARG A 48 4.46 13.19 3.41
C ARG A 48 3.43 13.37 4.52
N ASP A 49 3.63 12.69 5.65
CA ASP A 49 2.64 12.61 6.73
C ASP A 49 2.61 13.87 7.58
N HIS A 50 3.75 14.58 7.71
CA HIS A 50 3.87 15.72 8.61
C HIS A 50 4.03 17.08 7.92
N GLN A 51 4.39 17.10 6.64
CA GLN A 51 4.59 18.31 5.82
C GLN A 51 5.36 19.41 6.57
N PRO A 52 6.63 19.17 6.95
CA PRO A 52 7.42 20.12 7.71
C PRO A 52 7.84 21.33 6.87
N ASP A 53 8.01 22.49 7.51
CA ASP A 53 8.51 23.71 6.85
C ASP A 53 10.04 23.65 6.65
N ALA A 54 10.74 22.98 7.56
CA ALA A 54 12.18 22.83 7.56
C ALA A 54 12.62 21.45 8.09
N VAL A 55 13.70 20.90 7.52
CA VAL A 55 14.24 19.59 7.92
C VAL A 55 15.76 19.63 7.96
N ALA A 56 16.37 19.01 8.97
CA ALA A 56 17.79 18.68 8.99
C ALA A 56 18.00 17.23 9.47
N VAL A 57 19.02 16.58 8.94
CA VAL A 57 19.42 15.22 9.34
C VAL A 57 20.76 15.29 10.04
N VAL A 58 20.83 14.71 11.24
CA VAL A 58 22.02 14.73 12.09
C VAL A 58 22.62 13.34 12.18
N PHE A 59 23.94 13.22 12.00
CA PHE A 59 24.68 11.96 12.04
C PHE A 59 25.77 12.01 13.11
N ASP A 60 26.08 10.85 13.68
CA ASP A 60 27.27 10.69 14.50
C ASP A 60 28.54 10.88 13.67
N SER A 61 29.52 11.55 14.26
CA SER A 61 30.83 11.70 13.65
C SER A 61 31.65 10.41 13.77
N LYS A 62 32.62 10.24 12.85
CA LYS A 62 33.60 9.15 12.97
C LYS A 62 34.57 9.43 14.11
N GLY A 63 34.69 8.51 15.06
CA GLY A 63 35.70 8.57 16.13
C GLY A 63 35.09 8.42 17.52
N PRO A 64 35.91 8.48 18.59
CA PRO A 64 35.40 8.54 19.95
C PRO A 64 34.76 9.91 20.23
N SER A 65 33.65 9.91 20.98
CA SER A 65 33.10 11.14 21.57
C SER A 65 33.84 11.50 22.86
N PHE A 66 33.69 12.74 23.32
CA PHE A 66 34.25 13.21 24.59
C PHE A 66 33.82 12.34 25.79
N ARG A 67 32.67 11.64 25.70
CA ARG A 67 32.19 10.69 26.72
C ARG A 67 33.15 9.52 26.93
N LYS A 68 33.86 9.05 25.91
CA LYS A 68 34.91 8.02 26.06
C LYS A 68 36.15 8.52 26.79
N GLU A 69 36.43 9.83 26.74
CA GLU A 69 37.49 10.43 27.55
C GLU A 69 37.08 10.51 29.03
N ILE A 70 35.79 10.72 29.30
CA ILE A 70 35.21 10.73 30.66
C ILE A 70 35.15 9.31 31.24
N TYR A 71 34.71 8.32 30.46
CA TYR A 71 34.58 6.93 30.89
C TYR A 71 34.99 5.97 29.76
N PRO A 72 36.18 5.34 29.85
CA PRO A 72 36.69 4.48 28.77
C PRO A 72 35.81 3.30 28.39
N GLU A 73 34.96 2.80 29.31
CA GLU A 73 34.05 1.68 29.02
C GLU A 73 32.72 2.14 28.39
N TYR A 74 32.51 3.44 28.16
CA TYR A 74 31.31 3.96 27.50
C TYR A 74 31.17 3.39 26.07
N LYS A 75 30.01 2.80 25.77
CA LYS A 75 29.69 2.06 24.54
C LYS A 75 30.69 0.93 24.22
N ALA A 76 31.48 0.44 25.20
CA ALA A 76 32.50 -0.60 24.96
C ALA A 76 31.90 -1.97 24.61
N ASN A 77 30.70 -2.27 25.11
CA ASN A 77 29.97 -3.49 24.80
C ASN A 77 29.12 -3.39 23.51
N ARG A 78 29.17 -2.24 22.81
CA ARG A 78 28.40 -2.05 21.58
C ARG A 78 29.00 -2.90 20.47
N VAL A 79 28.14 -3.73 19.86
CA VAL A 79 28.54 -4.56 18.72
C VAL A 79 29.05 -3.65 17.61
N ALA A 80 30.19 -4.02 17.01
CA ALA A 80 30.70 -3.30 15.86
C ALA A 80 29.63 -3.20 14.76
N MET A 81 29.65 -2.10 14.02
CA MET A 81 28.72 -1.91 12.92
C MET A 81 28.81 -3.09 11.93
N PRO A 82 27.67 -3.65 11.49
CA PRO A 82 27.68 -4.75 10.52
C PRO A 82 28.50 -4.40 9.28
N GLU A 83 29.32 -5.33 8.80
CA GLU A 83 30.23 -5.09 7.67
C GLU A 83 29.47 -4.70 6.38
N ASP A 84 28.24 -5.18 6.21
CA ASP A 84 27.35 -4.87 5.09
C ASP A 84 26.58 -3.55 5.26
N LEU A 85 26.56 -2.95 6.46
CA LEU A 85 25.97 -1.63 6.70
C LEU A 85 26.95 -0.49 6.41
N VAL A 86 28.24 -0.68 6.73
CA VAL A 86 29.30 0.32 6.52
C VAL A 86 29.29 0.93 5.10
N PRO A 87 29.22 0.15 3.99
CA PRO A 87 29.21 0.74 2.64
C PRO A 87 27.91 1.49 2.31
N GLN A 88 26.83 1.31 3.07
CA GLN A 88 25.54 1.97 2.81
C GLN A 88 25.46 3.38 3.40
N ILE A 89 26.27 3.71 4.42
CA ILE A 89 26.24 5.03 5.07
C ILE A 89 26.55 6.17 4.09
N PRO A 90 27.60 6.10 3.25
CA PRO A 90 27.83 7.14 2.24
C PRO A 90 26.66 7.33 1.27
N LEU A 91 26.00 6.24 0.85
CA LEU A 91 24.83 6.29 -0.02
C LEU A 91 23.65 6.98 0.68
N ILE A 92 23.44 6.72 1.98
CA ILE A 92 22.40 7.40 2.76
C ILE A 92 22.67 8.91 2.86
N LYS A 93 23.93 9.31 3.07
CA LYS A 93 24.30 10.73 3.03
C LYS A 93 24.08 11.36 1.65
N GLN A 94 24.29 10.60 0.56
CA GLN A 94 23.95 11.04 -0.79
C GLN A 94 22.44 11.17 -0.98
N VAL A 95 21.62 10.29 -0.40
CA VAL A 95 20.15 10.44 -0.39
C VAL A 95 19.78 11.78 0.27
N VAL A 96 20.27 12.04 1.47
CA VAL A 96 19.98 13.31 2.20
C VAL A 96 20.39 14.53 1.37
N LYS A 97 21.58 14.48 0.76
CA LYS A 97 22.05 15.53 -0.15
C LYS A 97 21.17 15.67 -1.40
N GLY A 98 20.70 14.57 -1.98
CA GLY A 98 19.80 14.56 -3.13
C GLY A 98 18.43 15.14 -2.81
N PHE A 99 17.95 15.03 -1.57
CA PHE A 99 16.80 15.78 -1.07
C PHE A 99 17.11 17.25 -0.74
N ASN A 100 18.33 17.73 -1.02
CA ASN A 100 18.82 19.07 -0.67
C ASN A 100 18.69 19.40 0.82
N LEU A 101 18.75 18.37 1.68
CA LEU A 101 18.65 18.52 3.13
C LEU A 101 20.05 18.69 3.75
N PRO A 102 20.19 19.52 4.79
CA PRO A 102 21.43 19.59 5.58
C PRO A 102 21.72 18.26 6.29
N ALA A 103 22.93 17.75 6.08
CA ALA A 103 23.49 16.58 6.77
C ALA A 103 24.57 17.06 7.75
N LEU A 104 24.25 17.08 9.05
CA LEU A 104 25.11 17.67 10.09
C LEU A 104 25.88 16.59 10.84
N GLU A 105 27.17 16.80 11.06
CA GLU A 105 28.03 15.98 11.91
C GLU A 105 29.13 16.85 12.52
N LEU A 106 29.52 16.59 13.77
CA LEU A 106 30.57 17.34 14.47
C LEU A 106 31.55 16.38 15.15
N PRO A 107 32.84 16.36 14.77
CA PRO A 107 33.85 15.50 15.41
C PRO A 107 33.91 15.70 16.93
N GLY A 108 33.96 14.59 17.66
CA GLY A 108 34.07 14.58 19.13
C GLY A 108 32.75 14.67 19.88
N TYR A 109 31.64 14.95 19.18
CA TYR A 109 30.29 14.99 19.74
C TYR A 109 29.38 13.97 19.07
N GLU A 110 28.31 13.57 19.78
CA GLU A 110 27.30 12.64 19.29
C GLU A 110 26.15 13.39 18.62
N ALA A 111 25.37 12.70 17.78
CA ALA A 111 24.22 13.29 17.10
C ALA A 111 23.24 13.95 18.08
N ASP A 112 23.05 13.35 19.26
CA ASP A 112 22.14 13.82 20.29
C ASP A 112 22.54 15.21 20.85
N ASP A 113 23.83 15.50 20.98
CA ASP A 113 24.33 16.80 21.44
C ASP A 113 24.05 17.90 20.39
N ILE A 114 24.25 17.57 19.11
CA ILE A 114 23.94 18.47 18.00
C ILE A 114 22.43 18.74 17.94
N ILE A 115 21.61 17.70 18.06
CA ILE A 115 20.14 17.81 18.08
C ILE A 115 19.69 18.67 19.28
N ALA A 116 20.23 18.43 20.47
CA ALA A 116 19.91 19.21 21.66
C ALA A 116 20.24 20.69 21.46
N THR A 117 21.42 20.99 20.91
CA THR A 117 21.83 22.36 20.61
C THR A 117 20.90 23.04 19.59
N LEU A 118 20.56 22.34 18.49
CA LEU A 118 19.67 22.88 17.45
C LEU A 118 18.25 23.10 17.97
N ALA A 119 17.72 22.16 18.75
CA ALA A 119 16.39 22.27 19.34
C ALA A 119 16.29 23.49 20.27
N ARG A 120 17.30 23.72 21.12
CA ARG A 120 17.36 24.91 21.98
C ARG A 120 17.48 26.22 21.21
N ARG A 121 18.32 26.25 20.17
CA ARG A 121 18.46 27.43 19.30
C ARG A 121 17.15 27.73 18.56
N ALA A 122 16.49 26.71 18.02
CA ALA A 122 15.21 26.84 17.31
C ALA A 122 14.06 27.28 18.24
N GLU A 123 13.98 26.71 19.44
CA GLU A 123 13.03 27.13 20.47
C GLU A 123 13.20 28.61 20.83
N ARG A 124 14.45 29.07 21.02
CA ARG A 124 14.75 30.50 21.29
C ARG A 124 14.38 31.41 20.10
N ALA A 125 14.40 30.88 18.89
CA ALA A 125 13.96 31.58 17.69
C ALA A 125 12.44 31.50 17.44
N GLY A 126 11.69 30.79 18.31
CA GLY A 126 10.22 30.69 18.25
C GLY A 126 9.70 29.65 17.25
N LEU A 127 10.49 28.63 16.91
CA LEU A 127 10.07 27.52 16.06
C LEU A 127 9.54 26.36 16.91
N ASP A 128 8.56 25.63 16.37
CA ASP A 128 8.12 24.35 16.92
C ASP A 128 9.00 23.22 16.36
N VAL A 129 9.69 22.50 17.24
CA VAL A 129 10.66 21.47 16.89
C VAL A 129 10.07 20.08 17.13
N THR A 130 10.13 19.24 16.10
CA THR A 130 9.87 17.80 16.21
C THR A 130 11.15 17.02 15.97
N VAL A 131 11.66 16.35 17.00
CA VAL A 131 12.84 15.50 16.89
C VAL A 131 12.40 14.07 16.57
N VAL A 132 12.81 13.57 15.41
CA VAL A 132 12.45 12.22 14.96
C VAL A 132 13.50 11.24 15.47
N THR A 133 13.21 10.65 16.61
CA THR A 133 14.06 9.68 17.31
C THR A 133 13.20 8.81 18.23
N GLY A 134 13.78 7.72 18.71
CA GLY A 134 13.24 6.96 19.84
C GLY A 134 14.29 6.76 20.92
N ASP A 135 15.39 7.53 20.85
CA ASP A 135 16.29 7.64 21.98
C ASP A 135 15.59 8.38 23.12
N LYS A 136 15.63 7.77 24.30
CA LYS A 136 15.02 8.33 25.51
C LYS A 136 15.87 9.46 26.10
N ASP A 137 17.15 9.55 25.76
CA ASP A 137 18.06 10.53 26.34
C ASP A 137 17.68 11.94 25.86
N LEU A 138 17.18 12.05 24.63
CA LEU A 138 16.59 13.28 24.09
C LEU A 138 15.26 13.69 24.75
N MET A 139 14.69 12.91 25.67
CA MET A 139 13.54 13.37 26.46
C MET A 139 13.90 14.54 27.39
N GLN A 140 15.18 14.76 27.68
CA GLN A 140 15.65 15.88 28.53
C GLN A 140 15.49 17.27 27.86
N ILE A 141 15.33 17.32 26.54
CA ILE A 141 15.18 18.58 25.80
C ILE A 141 13.72 18.92 25.48
N VAL A 142 12.77 18.05 25.83
CA VAL A 142 11.33 18.25 25.58
C VAL A 142 10.83 19.49 26.33
N SER A 143 9.99 20.28 25.67
CA SER A 143 9.40 21.51 26.19
C SER A 143 8.03 21.76 25.54
N GLU A 144 7.45 22.94 25.76
CA GLU A 144 6.23 23.36 25.07
C GLU A 144 6.41 23.43 23.54
N HIS A 145 7.61 23.79 23.07
CA HIS A 145 7.95 23.92 21.65
C HIS A 145 8.78 22.76 21.10
N VAL A 146 9.27 21.85 21.94
CA VAL A 146 10.11 20.70 21.51
C VAL A 146 9.42 19.39 21.89
N ARG A 147 9.15 18.55 20.89
CA ARG A 147 8.58 17.20 21.08
C ARG A 147 9.38 16.14 20.35
N LEU A 148 9.30 14.89 20.80
CA LEU A 148 9.89 13.75 20.11
C LEU A 148 8.83 12.97 19.33
N LEU A 149 9.22 12.39 18.20
CA LEU A 149 8.40 11.50 17.38
C LEU A 149 9.14 10.18 17.16
N ASP A 150 8.61 9.09 17.72
CA ASP A 150 9.05 7.73 17.44
C ASP A 150 8.20 7.10 16.34
N THR A 151 8.66 7.20 15.09
CA THR A 151 7.96 6.70 13.90
C THR A 151 7.73 5.19 13.87
N MET A 152 8.41 4.43 14.73
CA MET A 152 8.21 2.97 14.84
C MET A 152 6.98 2.62 15.67
N LYS A 153 6.70 3.41 16.71
CA LYS A 153 5.54 3.24 17.59
C LYS A 153 4.38 4.14 17.21
N ASP A 154 4.61 5.03 16.25
CA ASP A 154 3.71 6.13 15.90
C ASP A 154 3.31 6.94 17.14
N GLN A 155 4.31 7.24 17.99
CA GLN A 155 4.11 7.86 19.29
C GLN A 155 4.85 9.19 19.39
N VAL A 156 4.13 10.22 19.83
CA VAL A 156 4.68 11.53 20.17
C VAL A 156 4.96 11.58 21.67
N TYR A 157 6.09 12.16 22.05
CA TYR A 157 6.43 12.44 23.44
C TYR A 157 6.57 13.95 23.63
N GLY A 158 5.59 14.56 24.28
CA GLY A 158 5.62 15.93 24.79
C GLY A 158 5.86 15.95 26.31
N VAL A 159 5.63 17.11 26.91
CA VAL A 159 5.88 17.33 28.35
C VAL A 159 5.07 16.36 29.22
N GLU A 160 3.83 16.05 28.84
CA GLU A 160 2.96 15.17 29.61
C GLU A 160 3.50 13.73 29.66
N GLU A 161 3.86 13.17 28.51
CA GLU A 161 4.37 11.80 28.40
C GLU A 161 5.74 11.65 29.10
N VAL A 162 6.61 12.66 28.97
CA VAL A 162 7.90 12.68 29.67
C VAL A 162 7.69 12.81 31.18
N THR A 163 6.69 13.59 31.61
CA THR A 163 6.34 13.72 33.03
C THR A 163 5.84 12.41 33.61
N GLU A 164 4.99 11.67 32.87
CA GLU A 164 4.54 10.36 33.30
C GLU A 164 5.72 9.38 33.48
N ARG A 165 6.64 9.36 32.52
CA ARG A 165 7.76 8.40 32.52
C ARG A 165 8.89 8.75 33.48
N PHE A 166 9.32 10.01 33.51
CA PHE A 166 10.53 10.45 34.24
C PHE A 166 10.25 11.47 35.36
N GLY A 167 9.04 12.03 35.44
CA GLY A 167 8.69 13.09 36.39
C GLY A 167 8.94 14.51 35.87
N GLY A 168 9.38 14.64 34.62
CA GLY A 168 9.59 15.90 33.90
C GLY A 168 10.85 15.85 33.03
N PRO A 169 10.97 16.68 31.98
CA PRO A 169 12.19 16.78 31.17
C PRO A 169 13.44 17.10 32.00
N ASP A 170 13.30 17.95 33.03
CA ASP A 170 14.39 18.31 33.96
C ASP A 170 14.81 17.16 34.89
N LYS A 171 14.04 16.07 34.95
CA LYS A 171 14.32 14.89 35.78
C LYS A 171 14.92 13.73 35.02
N VAL A 172 14.93 13.75 33.68
CA VAL A 172 15.41 12.64 32.84
C VAL A 172 16.85 12.29 33.19
N VAL A 173 17.75 13.27 33.18
CA VAL A 173 19.18 13.11 33.53
C VAL A 173 19.37 12.57 34.95
N GLU A 174 18.61 13.09 35.91
CA GLU A 174 18.70 12.70 37.32
C GLU A 174 18.26 11.24 37.54
N VAL A 175 17.19 10.81 36.86
CA VAL A 175 16.68 9.44 36.92
C VAL A 175 17.64 8.46 36.25
N GLN A 176 18.15 8.81 35.07
CA GLN A 176 19.10 7.97 34.34
C GLN A 176 20.45 7.85 35.05
N ALA A 177 20.92 8.90 35.70
CA ALA A 177 22.14 8.86 36.51
C ALA A 177 22.10 7.77 37.59
N LEU A 178 20.92 7.53 38.17
CA LEU A 178 20.71 6.47 39.16
C LEU A 178 20.47 5.10 38.53
N ALA A 179 19.70 5.05 37.44
CA ALA A 179 19.30 3.79 36.81
C ALA A 179 20.41 3.15 35.96
N GLY A 180 21.28 3.98 35.38
CA GLY A 180 22.23 3.58 34.35
C GLY A 180 21.56 3.22 33.02
N ASP A 181 22.40 2.87 32.04
CA ASP A 181 21.97 2.34 30.75
C ASP A 181 22.89 1.20 30.29
N SER A 182 22.35 0.00 30.23
CA SER A 182 23.10 -1.17 29.77
C SER A 182 23.46 -1.11 28.27
N SER A 183 22.67 -0.42 27.45
CA SER A 183 22.90 -0.34 25.99
C SER A 183 24.18 0.42 25.67
N ASP A 184 24.39 1.53 26.37
CA ASP A 184 25.57 2.38 26.22
C ASP A 184 26.65 2.13 27.27
N ASN A 185 26.46 1.08 28.07
CA ASN A 185 27.33 0.73 29.19
C ASN A 185 27.53 1.90 30.17
N VAL A 186 26.50 2.73 30.35
CA VAL A 186 26.46 3.77 31.39
C VAL A 186 26.17 3.08 32.72
N PRO A 187 27.04 3.21 33.72
CA PRO A 187 26.81 2.56 35.00
C PRO A 187 25.61 3.17 35.74
N GLY A 188 25.03 2.46 36.69
CA GLY A 188 23.95 2.96 37.55
C GLY A 188 24.17 2.51 38.99
N VAL A 189 23.39 3.01 39.94
CA VAL A 189 23.47 2.54 41.32
C VAL A 189 22.87 1.13 41.39
N PRO A 190 23.63 0.11 41.81
CA PRO A 190 23.14 -1.27 41.81
C PRO A 190 21.81 -1.43 42.57
N GLY A 191 20.86 -2.12 41.95
CA GLY A 191 19.53 -2.35 42.55
C GLY A 191 18.57 -1.16 42.48
N ILE A 192 18.93 -0.08 41.78
CA ILE A 192 18.05 1.04 41.45
C ILE A 192 17.82 1.04 39.93
N GLY A 193 16.60 0.72 39.50
CA GLY A 193 16.17 0.88 38.10
C GLY A 193 15.29 2.11 37.91
N GLU A 194 14.90 2.41 36.66
CA GLU A 194 14.14 3.61 36.24
C GLU A 194 12.97 3.94 37.18
N LYS A 195 12.12 2.96 37.52
CA LYS A 195 10.96 3.16 38.42
C LYS A 195 11.37 3.60 39.83
N THR A 196 12.42 3.01 40.38
CA THR A 196 12.91 3.34 41.73
C THR A 196 13.63 4.69 41.72
N ALA A 197 14.44 4.94 40.70
CA ALA A 197 15.12 6.21 40.49
C ALA A 197 14.11 7.36 40.40
N ARG A 198 13.05 7.22 39.60
CA ARG A 198 11.96 8.20 39.51
C ARG A 198 11.31 8.49 40.86
N GLN A 199 11.04 7.47 41.68
CA GLN A 199 10.47 7.67 43.02
C GLN A 199 11.40 8.47 43.93
N LEU A 200 12.70 8.15 43.92
CA LEU A 200 13.69 8.86 44.73
C LEU A 200 13.88 10.31 44.26
N ILE A 201 13.94 10.54 42.96
CA ILE A 201 14.06 11.90 42.41
C ILE A 201 12.79 12.71 42.63
N ALA A 202 11.60 12.09 42.61
CA ALA A 202 10.36 12.78 42.97
C ALA A 202 10.34 13.22 44.46
N GLU A 203 10.92 12.43 45.36
CA GLU A 203 10.99 12.74 46.80
C GLU A 203 12.09 13.77 47.13
N TYR A 204 13.27 13.64 46.51
CA TYR A 204 14.45 14.44 46.85
C TYR A 204 14.78 15.53 45.81
N GLY A 205 14.10 15.59 44.68
CA GLY A 205 14.21 16.64 43.66
C GLY A 205 15.42 16.54 42.72
N SER A 206 16.62 16.22 43.23
CA SER A 206 17.87 16.08 42.46
C SER A 206 18.78 14.97 43.00
N LEU A 207 19.71 14.48 42.18
CA LEU A 207 20.70 13.48 42.56
C LEU A 207 21.55 13.96 43.74
N GLU A 208 22.05 15.20 43.71
CA GLU A 208 22.90 15.70 44.80
C GLU A 208 22.14 15.79 46.13
N ASN A 209 20.88 16.23 46.11
CA ASN A 209 20.07 16.27 47.32
C ASN A 209 19.74 14.86 47.83
N LEU A 210 19.48 13.91 46.93
CA LEU A 210 19.30 12.49 47.29
C LEU A 210 20.56 11.92 47.94
N LEU A 211 21.73 12.14 47.34
CA LEU A 211 23.01 11.62 47.84
C LEU A 211 23.38 12.24 49.19
N ALA A 212 23.16 13.55 49.37
CA ALA A 212 23.37 14.23 50.65
C ALA A 212 22.46 13.69 51.77
N ASN A 213 21.30 13.14 51.41
CA ASN A 213 20.32 12.58 52.34
C ASN A 213 20.26 11.04 52.30
N ALA A 214 21.24 10.37 51.67
CA ALA A 214 21.20 8.93 51.44
C ALA A 214 21.05 8.13 52.74
N GLU A 215 21.60 8.62 53.86
CA GLU A 215 21.50 7.98 55.18
C GLU A 215 20.05 7.85 55.70
N ASN A 216 19.16 8.74 55.26
CA ASN A 216 17.74 8.77 55.64
C ASN A 216 16.88 7.75 54.89
N ILE A 217 17.45 7.02 53.91
CA ILE A 217 16.74 6.01 53.13
C ILE A 217 16.41 4.79 54.01
N ARG A 218 15.11 4.48 54.11
CA ARG A 218 14.59 3.42 54.99
C ARG A 218 15.06 2.01 54.61
N GLN A 219 15.28 1.73 53.32
CA GLN A 219 15.68 0.40 52.86
C GLN A 219 17.20 0.21 53.01
N PRO A 220 17.68 -0.71 53.88
CA PRO A 220 19.10 -0.79 54.24
C PRO A 220 20.05 -0.98 53.06
N LYS A 221 19.74 -1.91 52.15
CA LYS A 221 20.56 -2.21 50.96
C LYS A 221 20.58 -1.06 49.95
N ARG A 222 19.48 -0.31 49.85
CA ARG A 222 19.38 0.84 48.93
C ARG A 222 20.20 2.02 49.46
N ARG A 223 20.12 2.29 50.77
CA ARG A 223 20.95 3.26 51.47
C ARG A 223 22.44 2.96 51.26
N GLU A 224 22.84 1.73 51.54
CA GLU A 224 24.22 1.27 51.36
C GLU A 224 24.70 1.50 49.92
N ASN A 225 23.91 1.12 48.92
CA ASN A 225 24.29 1.30 47.52
C ASN A 225 24.34 2.79 47.10
N LEU A 226 23.42 3.64 47.58
CA LEU A 226 23.47 5.07 47.29
C LEU A 226 24.72 5.75 47.87
N VAL A 227 25.18 5.32 49.04
CA VAL A 227 26.42 5.83 49.65
C VAL A 227 27.65 5.28 48.92
N ASN A 228 27.71 3.96 48.70
CA ASN A 228 28.87 3.29 48.12
C ASN A 228 29.08 3.63 46.63
N PHE A 229 28.01 3.92 45.89
CA PHE A 229 28.05 4.21 44.45
C PHE A 229 27.68 5.67 44.12
N ALA A 230 27.84 6.59 45.08
CA ALA A 230 27.55 8.00 44.89
C ALA A 230 28.33 8.63 43.72
N ASP A 231 29.64 8.39 43.66
CA ASP A 231 30.50 8.92 42.59
C ASP A 231 30.20 8.29 41.24
N GLN A 232 29.77 7.02 41.23
CA GLN A 232 29.30 6.35 40.02
C GLN A 232 28.03 7.01 39.49
N ALA A 233 27.07 7.35 40.35
CA ALA A 233 25.87 8.08 39.92
C ALA A 233 26.21 9.47 39.37
N ARG A 234 27.19 10.18 39.97
CA ARG A 234 27.67 11.47 39.45
C ARG A 234 28.37 11.34 38.09
N LEU A 235 29.15 10.27 37.90
CA LEU A 235 29.75 9.94 36.61
C LEU A 235 28.66 9.70 35.56
N SER A 236 27.67 8.87 35.89
CA SER A 236 26.54 8.58 34.99
C SER A 236 25.78 9.84 34.60
N ARG A 237 25.52 10.74 35.55
CA ARG A 237 24.91 12.05 35.30
C ARG A 237 25.68 12.85 34.25
N ARG A 238 27.02 12.88 34.34
CA ARG A 238 27.87 13.55 33.33
C ARG A 238 27.83 12.88 31.97
N LEU A 239 27.66 11.55 31.92
CA LEU A 239 27.59 10.80 30.67
C LEU A 239 26.25 11.00 29.95
N VAL A 240 25.12 11.04 30.68
CA VAL A 240 23.79 11.17 30.05
C VAL A 240 23.35 12.62 29.80
N GLN A 241 24.03 13.60 30.40
CA GLN A 241 23.77 15.01 30.14
C GLN A 241 24.19 15.33 28.70
N LEU A 242 23.23 15.86 27.92
CA LEU A 242 23.51 16.35 26.57
C LEU A 242 24.10 17.75 26.64
N VAL A 243 25.01 18.03 25.70
CA VAL A 243 25.53 19.38 25.46
C VAL A 243 24.56 20.09 24.52
N ASP A 244 24.00 21.22 24.95
CA ASP A 244 22.97 21.96 24.20
C ASP A 244 23.40 23.39 23.78
N ASP A 245 24.69 23.67 23.87
CA ASP A 245 25.31 24.96 23.55
C ASP A 245 26.54 24.84 22.61
N LEU A 246 26.59 23.79 21.79
CA LEU A 246 27.68 23.60 20.82
C LEU A 246 27.82 24.78 19.86
N ASP A 247 29.05 25.09 19.45
CA ASP A 247 29.33 26.08 18.42
C ASP A 247 29.11 25.48 17.02
N LEU A 248 27.88 25.62 16.51
CA LEU A 248 27.47 25.14 15.19
C LEU A 248 27.35 26.32 14.21
N ASP A 249 27.94 26.17 13.03
CA ASP A 249 27.86 27.13 11.90
C ASP A 249 26.54 26.99 11.11
N ILE A 250 25.43 26.86 11.84
CA ILE A 250 24.09 26.77 11.26
C ILE A 250 23.07 27.44 12.18
N ASP A 251 22.21 28.25 11.58
CA ASP A 251 21.08 28.88 12.25
C ASP A 251 19.79 28.10 11.90
N PRO A 252 19.13 27.46 12.89
CA PRO A 252 17.89 26.73 12.66
C PRO A 252 16.78 27.56 11.99
N ALA A 253 16.77 28.88 12.19
CA ALA A 253 15.78 29.77 11.58
C ALA A 253 15.96 29.94 10.05
N THR A 254 17.13 29.59 9.52
CA THR A 254 17.44 29.65 8.08
C THR A 254 17.20 28.33 7.35
N LEU A 255 16.87 27.27 8.09
CA LEU A 255 16.54 25.98 7.52
C LEU A 255 15.21 26.05 6.76
N SER A 256 15.13 25.28 5.68
CA SER A 256 13.93 25.14 4.85
C SER A 256 13.86 23.73 4.28
N LEU A 257 12.74 23.40 3.63
CA LEU A 257 12.57 22.18 2.85
C LEU A 257 12.64 22.51 1.34
N PRO A 258 13.83 22.55 0.73
CA PRO A 258 13.96 22.81 -0.70
C PRO A 258 13.46 21.64 -1.56
N GLU A 259 13.17 21.92 -2.83
CA GLU A 259 12.86 20.87 -3.81
C GLU A 259 14.05 19.90 -3.97
N PRO A 260 13.79 18.58 -4.06
CA PRO A 260 14.85 17.59 -4.25
C PRO A 260 15.58 17.76 -5.60
N ASP A 261 16.88 17.48 -5.62
CA ASP A 261 17.65 17.24 -6.84
C ASP A 261 17.28 15.87 -7.43
N ARG A 262 16.27 15.90 -8.31
CA ARG A 262 15.69 14.69 -8.90
C ARG A 262 16.65 13.96 -9.83
N GLU A 263 17.57 14.66 -10.48
CA GLU A 263 18.57 14.04 -11.35
C GLU A 263 19.59 13.26 -10.51
N ALA A 264 20.09 13.88 -9.43
CA ALA A 264 20.99 13.21 -8.50
C ALA A 264 20.34 12.00 -7.82
N LEU A 265 19.06 12.13 -7.41
CA LEU A 265 18.31 11.04 -6.79
C LEU A 265 17.99 9.91 -7.79
N ASP A 266 17.62 10.21 -9.03
CA ASP A 266 17.37 9.16 -10.04
C ASP A 266 18.64 8.37 -10.35
N ALA A 267 19.78 9.06 -10.51
CA ALA A 267 21.07 8.43 -10.72
C ALA A 267 21.45 7.49 -9.55
N LEU A 268 21.29 7.97 -8.31
CA LEU A 268 21.56 7.18 -7.11
C LEU A 268 20.62 5.98 -6.98
N PHE A 269 19.33 6.17 -7.25
CA PHE A 269 18.34 5.09 -7.20
C PHE A 269 18.50 4.09 -8.34
N ALA A 270 19.05 4.51 -9.48
CA ALA A 270 19.44 3.62 -10.57
C ALA A 270 20.61 2.72 -10.14
N GLU A 271 21.66 3.29 -9.53
CA GLU A 271 22.80 2.53 -8.99
C GLU A 271 22.37 1.52 -7.91
N CYS A 272 21.38 1.91 -7.08
CA CYS A 272 20.83 1.05 -6.04
C CYS A 272 19.75 0.08 -6.53
N GLU A 273 19.35 0.16 -7.81
CA GLU A 273 18.27 -0.63 -8.44
C GLU A 273 16.87 -0.46 -7.78
N PHE A 274 16.60 0.73 -7.25
CA PHE A 274 15.34 1.04 -6.58
C PHE A 274 14.23 1.46 -7.55
N HIS A 275 13.80 0.55 -8.42
CA HIS A 275 12.82 0.84 -9.47
C HIS A 275 11.53 1.52 -8.98
N ASN A 276 11.00 1.13 -7.80
CA ASN A 276 9.80 1.76 -7.24
C ASN A 276 10.04 3.21 -6.76
N LEU A 277 11.20 3.49 -6.16
CA LEU A 277 11.55 4.85 -5.73
C LEU A 277 11.83 5.75 -6.92
N ARG A 278 12.45 5.23 -8.00
CA ARG A 278 12.59 5.95 -9.27
C ARG A 278 11.24 6.29 -9.87
N LYS A 279 10.29 5.34 -9.85
CA LYS A 279 8.91 5.57 -10.29
C LYS A 279 8.20 6.62 -9.42
N GLU A 280 8.41 6.61 -8.11
CA GLU A 280 7.84 7.62 -7.19
C GLU A 280 8.43 9.02 -7.46
N LEU A 281 9.74 9.13 -7.68
CA LEU A 281 10.44 10.39 -7.99
C LEU A 281 10.03 10.98 -9.35
N THR A 282 9.82 10.11 -10.35
CA THR A 282 9.28 10.51 -11.67
C THR A 282 7.76 10.78 -11.61
N SER A 283 7.02 10.16 -10.69
CA SER A 283 5.57 10.40 -10.54
C SER A 283 5.21 11.80 -10.05
N GLU A 284 6.13 12.50 -9.35
CA GLU A 284 5.94 13.93 -9.06
C GLU A 284 6.21 14.82 -10.28
N VAL A 285 7.07 14.39 -11.22
CA VAL A 285 7.26 15.08 -12.52
C VAL A 285 5.99 14.93 -13.38
N GLY A 286 5.20 13.88 -13.14
CA GLY A 286 3.90 13.68 -13.79
C GLY A 286 2.80 14.64 -13.33
N ARG A 287 2.98 15.34 -12.20
CA ARG A 287 2.07 16.43 -11.79
C ARG A 287 2.33 17.74 -12.52
N THR A 288 3.45 17.85 -13.26
CA THR A 288 3.83 19.05 -14.00
C THR A 288 3.44 19.06 -15.49
N GLN A 289 2.75 18.04 -16.00
CA GLN A 289 2.05 18.18 -17.29
C GLN A 289 0.69 18.87 -17.09
N GLU A 290 0.40 19.86 -17.94
CA GLU A 290 -0.82 20.67 -17.88
C GLU A 290 -2.06 19.78 -17.91
N ARG A 291 -2.90 19.92 -16.88
CA ARG A 291 -4.26 19.35 -16.87
C ARG A 291 -5.02 19.86 -18.09
N GLY A 292 -5.82 18.99 -18.70
CA GLY A 292 -6.65 19.36 -19.84
C GLY A 292 -7.74 20.38 -19.47
N GLU A 293 -8.30 21.03 -20.49
CA GLU A 293 -9.50 21.85 -20.40
C GLU A 293 -10.73 20.92 -20.38
N TYR A 294 -11.27 20.67 -19.19
CA TYR A 294 -12.43 19.78 -19.01
C TYR A 294 -13.72 20.55 -18.78
N ARG A 295 -14.81 20.11 -19.42
CA ARG A 295 -16.08 20.83 -19.42
C ARG A 295 -17.27 19.95 -19.04
N ALA A 296 -18.05 20.41 -18.06
CA ALA A 296 -19.37 19.86 -17.76
C ALA A 296 -20.38 20.20 -18.86
N VAL A 297 -21.22 19.22 -19.21
CA VAL A 297 -22.32 19.37 -20.18
C VAL A 297 -23.65 19.31 -19.43
N LEU A 298 -24.06 20.46 -18.88
CA LEU A 298 -25.32 20.61 -18.13
C LEU A 298 -26.43 21.26 -18.98
N ASP A 299 -26.07 22.06 -19.98
CA ASP A 299 -27.00 22.80 -20.81
C ASP A 299 -27.23 22.16 -22.18
N LYS A 300 -28.45 22.27 -22.70
CA LYS A 300 -28.84 21.69 -23.99
C LYS A 300 -28.00 22.21 -25.17
N ASP A 301 -27.71 23.51 -25.19
CA ASP A 301 -26.91 24.12 -26.26
C ASP A 301 -25.47 23.56 -26.29
N VAL A 302 -24.91 23.30 -25.10
CA VAL A 302 -23.56 22.71 -24.96
C VAL A 302 -23.58 21.24 -25.39
N PHE A 303 -24.63 20.51 -25.06
CA PHE A 303 -24.82 19.13 -25.49
C PHE A 303 -24.96 19.00 -27.01
N GLU A 304 -25.80 19.82 -27.64
CA GLU A 304 -25.99 19.80 -29.09
C GLU A 304 -24.70 20.18 -29.84
N ASP A 305 -23.91 21.12 -29.30
CA ASP A 305 -22.60 21.46 -29.84
C ASP A 305 -21.59 20.31 -29.68
N MET A 306 -21.52 19.69 -28.50
CA MET A 306 -20.68 18.51 -28.27
C MET A 306 -21.01 17.39 -29.26
N VAL A 307 -22.29 17.00 -29.39
CA VAL A 307 -22.72 15.94 -30.33
C VAL A 307 -22.34 16.27 -31.78
N ARG A 308 -22.42 17.55 -32.17
CA ARG A 308 -21.97 18.01 -33.49
C ARG A 308 -20.47 17.83 -33.66
N GLN A 309 -19.67 18.20 -32.65
CA GLN A 309 -18.21 18.05 -32.67
C GLN A 309 -17.80 16.58 -32.75
N LEU A 310 -18.43 15.69 -31.95
CA LEU A 310 -18.19 14.24 -32.01
C LEU A 310 -18.46 13.67 -33.41
N ARG A 311 -19.56 14.09 -34.04
CA ARG A 311 -19.90 13.66 -35.41
C ARG A 311 -18.92 14.20 -36.45
N GLN A 312 -18.48 15.46 -36.32
CA GLN A 312 -17.53 16.09 -37.24
C GLN A 312 -16.12 15.50 -37.14
N ALA A 313 -15.69 15.12 -35.94
CA ALA A 313 -14.39 14.49 -35.72
C ALA A 313 -14.28 13.14 -36.43
N GLY A 314 -15.40 12.42 -36.61
CA GLY A 314 -15.44 11.10 -37.26
C GLY A 314 -14.80 9.97 -36.45
N ARG A 315 -14.07 10.30 -35.38
CA ARG A 315 -13.57 9.38 -34.36
C ARG A 315 -13.54 10.12 -33.01
N PHE A 316 -13.92 9.45 -31.92
CA PHE A 316 -13.86 10.01 -30.57
C PHE A 316 -13.56 8.94 -29.52
N CYS A 317 -12.97 9.37 -28.41
CA CYS A 317 -12.86 8.58 -27.19
C CYS A 317 -14.07 8.82 -26.29
N PHE A 318 -14.52 7.77 -25.61
CA PHE A 318 -15.56 7.86 -24.59
C PHE A 318 -15.27 6.90 -23.43
N ASP A 319 -15.86 7.20 -22.28
CA ASP A 319 -15.90 6.33 -21.11
C ASP A 319 -17.27 6.49 -20.40
N THR A 320 -17.65 5.47 -19.61
CA THR A 320 -18.91 5.46 -18.87
C THR A 320 -18.70 5.41 -17.36
N GLU A 321 -19.36 6.35 -16.67
CA GLU A 321 -19.40 6.36 -15.22
C GLU A 321 -20.69 5.71 -14.71
N THR A 322 -20.57 4.87 -13.68
CA THR A 322 -21.69 4.04 -13.24
C THR A 322 -21.82 3.93 -11.72
N THR A 323 -22.95 3.40 -11.25
CA THR A 323 -23.19 3.21 -9.81
C THR A 323 -22.39 2.07 -9.18
N GLY A 324 -21.72 1.22 -9.97
CA GLY A 324 -20.95 0.08 -9.47
C GLY A 324 -20.19 -0.70 -10.55
N LEU A 325 -19.44 -1.73 -10.14
CA LEU A 325 -18.51 -2.46 -11.03
C LEU A 325 -19.13 -3.62 -11.82
N ASP A 326 -20.42 -3.91 -11.65
CA ASP A 326 -21.12 -4.94 -12.42
C ASP A 326 -21.85 -4.25 -13.58
N PRO A 327 -21.33 -4.30 -14.82
CA PRO A 327 -21.87 -3.51 -15.94
C PRO A 327 -23.27 -3.96 -16.38
N LEU A 328 -23.72 -5.15 -15.94
CA LEU A 328 -25.06 -5.67 -16.24
C LEU A 328 -26.13 -5.16 -15.26
N ARG A 329 -25.71 -4.62 -14.11
CA ARG A 329 -26.59 -4.12 -13.05
C ARG A 329 -26.39 -2.64 -12.75
N ALA A 330 -25.19 -2.14 -12.98
CA ALA A 330 -24.85 -0.77 -12.68
C ALA A 330 -25.67 0.19 -13.56
N GLU A 331 -26.15 1.25 -12.94
CA GLU A 331 -26.86 2.31 -13.65
C GLU A 331 -25.84 3.31 -14.18
N LEU A 332 -26.04 3.75 -15.42
CA LEU A 332 -25.26 4.83 -16.01
C LEU A 332 -25.48 6.14 -15.25
N VAL A 333 -24.38 6.75 -14.80
CA VAL A 333 -24.32 8.03 -14.09
C VAL A 333 -23.87 9.15 -15.01
N GLY A 334 -23.01 8.88 -15.99
CA GLY A 334 -22.61 9.88 -16.98
C GLY A 334 -21.70 9.31 -18.06
N PHE A 335 -21.42 10.14 -19.06
CA PHE A 335 -20.45 9.84 -20.12
C PHE A 335 -19.33 10.87 -20.10
N SER A 336 -18.12 10.45 -20.42
CA SER A 336 -17.07 11.38 -20.83
C SER A 336 -16.71 11.19 -22.30
N PHE A 337 -16.21 12.25 -22.93
CA PHE A 337 -15.83 12.23 -24.33
C PHE A 337 -14.58 13.08 -24.59
N ALA A 338 -13.73 12.64 -25.51
CA ALA A 338 -12.60 13.43 -26.01
C ALA A 338 -12.43 13.24 -27.53
N VAL A 339 -12.14 14.32 -28.24
CA VAL A 339 -11.82 14.29 -29.69
C VAL A 339 -10.40 14.79 -29.99
N GLU A 340 -9.81 15.53 -29.06
CA GLU A 340 -8.44 16.03 -29.16
C GLU A 340 -7.76 15.96 -27.78
N PRO A 341 -6.45 15.63 -27.73
CA PRO A 341 -5.70 15.60 -26.48
C PRO A 341 -5.78 16.92 -25.70
N GLY A 342 -6.03 16.82 -24.40
CA GLY A 342 -6.13 17.97 -23.49
C GLY A 342 -7.49 18.63 -23.47
N ARG A 343 -8.51 18.12 -24.18
CA ARG A 343 -9.87 18.63 -24.11
C ARG A 343 -10.88 17.50 -24.06
N ALA A 344 -11.72 17.53 -23.04
CA ALA A 344 -12.73 16.53 -22.82
C ALA A 344 -14.00 17.11 -22.19
N TRP A 345 -15.10 16.41 -22.41
CA TRP A 345 -16.40 16.70 -21.83
C TRP A 345 -16.76 15.64 -20.81
N TYR A 346 -17.48 16.05 -19.77
CA TYR A 346 -18.25 15.15 -18.93
C TYR A 346 -19.73 15.53 -18.98
N LEU A 347 -20.57 14.55 -19.31
CA LEU A 347 -22.02 14.64 -19.42
C LEU A 347 -22.65 13.88 -18.24
N PRO A 348 -22.96 14.57 -17.13
CA PRO A 348 -23.64 13.97 -15.98
C PRO A 348 -25.13 13.71 -16.28
N LEU A 349 -25.63 12.54 -15.89
CA LEU A 349 -27.02 12.08 -16.11
C LEU A 349 -27.70 11.46 -14.88
N GLY A 350 -26.94 11.10 -13.85
CA GLY A 350 -27.44 10.34 -12.69
C GLY A 350 -26.87 10.75 -11.34
N HIS A 351 -26.27 11.95 -11.22
CA HIS A 351 -25.74 12.42 -9.94
C HIS A 351 -26.87 12.79 -8.96
N HIS A 352 -26.79 12.32 -7.72
CA HIS A 352 -27.79 12.50 -6.67
C HIS A 352 -27.17 12.84 -5.30
N TYR A 353 -26.89 14.12 -5.07
CA TYR A 353 -26.45 14.61 -3.75
C TYR A 353 -27.15 15.91 -3.39
N LEU A 354 -27.03 16.32 -2.13
CA LEU A 354 -27.64 17.56 -1.65
C LEU A 354 -26.98 18.75 -2.36
N GLY A 355 -27.76 19.44 -3.19
CA GLY A 355 -27.27 20.58 -3.98
C GLY A 355 -26.72 20.20 -5.37
N ALA A 356 -26.95 18.97 -5.83
CA ALA A 356 -26.60 18.58 -7.20
C ALA A 356 -27.24 19.53 -8.23
N PRO A 357 -26.49 19.97 -9.26
CA PRO A 357 -27.03 20.82 -10.31
C PRO A 357 -28.05 20.04 -11.15
N ASP A 358 -28.92 20.80 -11.84
CA ASP A 358 -29.84 20.23 -12.81
C ASP A 358 -29.04 19.55 -13.94
N GLN A 359 -29.43 18.32 -14.28
CA GLN A 359 -28.83 17.50 -15.32
C GLN A 359 -29.81 17.33 -16.49
N LEU A 360 -29.29 17.05 -17.68
CA LEU A 360 -30.11 16.82 -18.86
C LEU A 360 -30.99 15.57 -18.73
N ASP A 361 -32.15 15.59 -19.37
CA ASP A 361 -33.05 14.43 -19.37
C ASP A 361 -32.36 13.21 -20.00
N ARG A 362 -32.24 12.13 -19.22
CA ARG A 362 -31.53 10.92 -19.63
C ARG A 362 -32.12 10.28 -20.88
N SER A 363 -33.44 10.28 -21.04
CA SER A 363 -34.09 9.66 -22.20
C SER A 363 -33.84 10.46 -23.48
N GLU A 364 -33.89 11.79 -23.41
CA GLU A 364 -33.57 12.68 -24.54
C GLU A 364 -32.10 12.55 -24.94
N VAL A 365 -31.18 12.56 -23.97
CA VAL A 365 -29.74 12.40 -24.21
C VAL A 365 -29.44 11.06 -24.88
N LEU A 366 -29.92 9.95 -24.32
CA LEU A 366 -29.68 8.61 -24.88
C LEU A 366 -30.25 8.49 -26.30
N SER A 367 -31.45 9.03 -26.54
CA SER A 367 -32.05 9.04 -27.89
C SER A 367 -31.20 9.83 -28.90
N SER A 368 -30.55 10.91 -28.46
CA SER A 368 -29.67 11.72 -29.30
C SER A 368 -28.30 11.08 -29.53
N LEU A 369 -27.77 10.34 -28.55
CA LEU A 369 -26.49 9.63 -28.65
C LEU A 369 -26.61 8.28 -29.40
N ALA A 370 -27.79 7.64 -29.41
CA ALA A 370 -27.99 6.34 -30.06
C ALA A 370 -27.52 6.29 -31.53
N PRO A 371 -27.86 7.26 -32.41
CA PRO A 371 -27.36 7.25 -33.78
C PRO A 371 -25.84 7.44 -33.87
N LEU A 372 -25.22 8.10 -32.90
CA LEU A 372 -23.77 8.31 -32.88
C LEU A 372 -23.04 7.01 -32.54
N PHE A 373 -23.50 6.29 -31.50
CA PHE A 373 -22.91 5.02 -31.08
C PHE A 373 -23.17 3.88 -32.07
N ALA A 374 -24.35 3.84 -32.70
CA ALA A 374 -24.72 2.79 -33.65
C ALA A 374 -24.15 2.97 -35.07
N ASP A 375 -23.49 4.10 -35.38
CA ASP A 375 -22.90 4.34 -36.70
C ASP A 375 -21.47 3.75 -36.81
N PRO A 376 -21.25 2.67 -37.60
CA PRO A 376 -19.93 2.07 -37.75
C PRO A 376 -18.93 2.96 -38.52
N ALA A 377 -19.38 4.02 -39.20
CA ALA A 377 -18.51 4.95 -39.90
C ALA A 377 -17.84 5.96 -38.95
N ILE A 378 -18.35 6.10 -37.72
CA ILE A 378 -17.78 6.96 -36.69
C ILE A 378 -16.99 6.07 -35.72
N GLY A 379 -15.68 6.27 -35.64
CA GLY A 379 -14.78 5.46 -34.82
C GLY A 379 -14.93 5.74 -33.32
N LYS A 380 -15.02 4.70 -32.50
CA LYS A 380 -15.06 4.78 -31.04
C LYS A 380 -13.78 4.23 -30.44
N ILE A 381 -13.28 4.92 -29.42
CA ILE A 381 -12.13 4.51 -28.62
C ILE A 381 -12.60 4.43 -27.16
N ALA A 382 -12.34 3.30 -26.50
CA ALA A 382 -12.58 3.16 -25.07
C ALA A 382 -11.54 2.22 -24.47
N GLN A 383 -11.11 2.50 -23.25
CA GLN A 383 -10.24 1.62 -22.49
C GLN A 383 -11.08 0.51 -21.88
N ASN A 384 -10.74 -0.77 -22.10
CA ASN A 384 -11.56 -1.89 -21.63
C ASN A 384 -13.01 -1.78 -22.17
N ALA A 385 -13.12 -1.55 -23.48
CA ALA A 385 -14.35 -1.14 -24.15
C ALA A 385 -15.51 -2.12 -23.96
N LYS A 386 -15.20 -3.40 -23.71
CA LYS A 386 -16.18 -4.42 -23.35
C LYS A 386 -17.05 -4.04 -22.13
N PHE A 387 -16.47 -3.40 -21.10
CA PHE A 387 -17.23 -2.93 -19.94
C PHE A 387 -18.24 -1.86 -20.37
N ASP A 388 -17.77 -0.83 -21.09
CA ASP A 388 -18.62 0.24 -21.59
C ASP A 388 -19.68 -0.26 -22.56
N GLU A 389 -19.37 -1.26 -23.41
CA GLU A 389 -20.37 -1.87 -24.30
C GLU A 389 -21.52 -2.50 -23.51
N LEU A 390 -21.23 -3.17 -22.39
CA LEU A 390 -22.26 -3.77 -21.53
C LEU A 390 -23.10 -2.69 -20.82
N VAL A 391 -22.47 -1.61 -20.35
CA VAL A 391 -23.16 -0.46 -19.75
C VAL A 391 -24.05 0.24 -20.77
N LEU A 392 -23.54 0.48 -21.99
CA LEU A 392 -24.30 1.05 -23.10
C LEU A 392 -25.52 0.19 -23.42
N ARG A 393 -25.37 -1.14 -23.53
CA ARG A 393 -26.49 -2.06 -23.76
C ARG A 393 -27.52 -2.00 -22.64
N HIS A 394 -27.10 -1.94 -21.38
CA HIS A 394 -27.99 -1.75 -20.25
C HIS A 394 -28.75 -0.42 -20.31
N ALA A 395 -28.11 0.64 -20.81
CA ALA A 395 -28.72 1.94 -21.07
C ALA A 395 -29.55 2.00 -22.38
N GLY A 396 -29.66 0.91 -23.14
CA GLY A 396 -30.43 0.86 -24.39
C GLY A 396 -29.70 1.41 -25.62
N LEU A 397 -28.37 1.51 -25.57
CA LEU A 397 -27.51 1.94 -26.67
C LEU A 397 -26.76 0.74 -27.29
N GLU A 398 -26.56 0.78 -28.61
CA GLU A 398 -25.75 -0.20 -29.32
C GLU A 398 -24.41 0.42 -29.73
N LEU A 399 -23.30 -0.22 -29.36
CA LEU A 399 -21.96 0.18 -29.75
C LEU A 399 -21.55 -0.47 -31.07
N GLU A 400 -21.39 0.35 -32.10
CA GLU A 400 -20.79 0.00 -33.39
C GLU A 400 -19.57 0.89 -33.66
N GLY A 401 -18.66 0.43 -34.52
CA GLY A 401 -17.48 1.21 -34.91
C GLY A 401 -16.43 1.35 -33.81
N LEU A 402 -16.29 0.38 -32.90
CA LEU A 402 -15.13 0.30 -32.01
C LEU A 402 -13.87 0.11 -32.85
N VAL A 403 -12.96 1.09 -32.82
CA VAL A 403 -11.74 1.10 -33.65
C VAL A 403 -10.46 0.94 -32.84
N PHE A 404 -10.52 1.15 -31.51
CA PHE A 404 -9.33 1.04 -30.67
C PHE A 404 -9.66 0.83 -29.19
N ASP A 405 -9.02 -0.15 -28.56
CA ASP A 405 -8.94 -0.31 -27.11
C ASP A 405 -7.46 -0.27 -26.68
N PRO A 406 -7.01 0.77 -25.93
CA PRO A 406 -5.63 0.88 -25.48
C PRO A 406 -5.17 -0.27 -24.56
N MET A 407 -6.06 -0.92 -23.81
CA MET A 407 -5.74 -2.09 -22.98
C MET A 407 -5.28 -3.26 -23.84
N LEU A 408 -6.04 -3.56 -24.90
CA LEU A 408 -5.70 -4.62 -25.86
C LEU A 408 -4.45 -4.25 -26.67
N ALA A 409 -4.34 -3.00 -27.12
CA ALA A 409 -3.18 -2.52 -27.86
C ALA A 409 -1.89 -2.67 -27.03
N SER A 410 -1.92 -2.26 -25.76
CA SER A 410 -0.82 -2.40 -24.82
C SER A 410 -0.47 -3.86 -24.54
N TYR A 411 -1.46 -4.73 -24.38
CA TYR A 411 -1.23 -6.16 -24.18
C TYR A 411 -0.47 -6.80 -25.35
N LEU A 412 -0.83 -6.45 -26.58
CA LEU A 412 -0.15 -6.96 -27.77
C LEU A 412 1.23 -6.34 -27.99
N ALA A 413 1.36 -5.02 -27.89
CA ALA A 413 2.62 -4.33 -28.12
C ALA A 413 3.64 -4.57 -26.99
N ARG A 414 3.16 -4.82 -25.76
CA ARG A 414 3.97 -4.88 -24.55
C ARG A 414 3.54 -6.01 -23.59
N PRO A 415 3.55 -7.29 -24.01
CA PRO A 415 3.01 -8.41 -23.22
C PRO A 415 3.76 -8.70 -21.90
N ALA A 416 4.98 -8.16 -21.73
CA ALA A 416 5.76 -8.30 -20.50
C ALA A 416 5.44 -7.20 -19.45
N SER A 417 4.56 -6.25 -19.78
CA SER A 417 4.12 -5.21 -18.85
C SER A 417 3.42 -5.81 -17.64
N ARG A 418 3.61 -5.20 -16.47
CA ARG A 418 3.00 -5.69 -15.22
C ARG A 418 1.50 -5.39 -15.13
N SER A 419 1.00 -4.42 -15.90
CA SER A 419 -0.40 -4.02 -15.94
C SER A 419 -0.71 -3.38 -17.29
N HIS A 420 -1.95 -3.57 -17.76
CA HIS A 420 -2.53 -2.94 -18.95
C HIS A 420 -3.70 -2.01 -18.60
N GLY A 421 -3.87 -1.67 -17.32
CA GLY A 421 -4.84 -0.67 -16.88
C GLY A 421 -4.37 0.75 -17.18
N MET A 422 -5.32 1.68 -17.40
CA MET A 422 -5.06 3.05 -17.85
C MET A 422 -4.05 3.77 -16.96
N ASP A 423 -4.25 3.82 -15.64
CA ASP A 423 -3.35 4.49 -14.69
C ASP A 423 -1.90 4.04 -14.81
N ALA A 424 -1.69 2.73 -14.95
CA ALA A 424 -0.37 2.16 -15.07
C ALA A 424 0.28 2.56 -16.39
N MET A 425 -0.49 2.56 -17.48
CA MET A 425 -0.04 2.96 -18.81
C MET A 425 0.22 4.46 -18.90
N ALA A 426 -0.67 5.30 -18.38
CA ALA A 426 -0.50 6.75 -18.31
C ALA A 426 0.80 7.10 -17.58
N ALA A 427 1.04 6.47 -16.42
CA ALA A 427 2.25 6.73 -15.63
C ALA A 427 3.53 6.31 -16.35
N GLU A 428 3.49 5.22 -17.11
CA GLU A 428 4.68 4.66 -17.76
C GLU A 428 4.97 5.25 -19.14
N LEU A 429 3.93 5.47 -19.94
CA LEU A 429 4.05 5.89 -21.35
C LEU A 429 3.92 7.40 -21.53
N LEU A 430 3.09 8.05 -20.71
CA LEU A 430 2.86 9.49 -20.79
C LEU A 430 3.61 10.26 -19.70
N GLY A 431 4.10 9.54 -18.67
CA GLY A 431 4.59 10.16 -17.44
C GLY A 431 3.48 10.86 -16.66
N TYR A 432 2.20 10.54 -16.90
CA TYR A 432 1.04 11.19 -16.31
C TYR A 432 0.43 10.33 -15.20
N ARG A 433 -0.02 10.93 -14.09
CA ARG A 433 -0.69 10.20 -13.02
C ARG A 433 -2.17 10.59 -12.94
N PRO A 434 -3.09 9.71 -13.36
CA PRO A 434 -4.52 9.96 -13.23
C PRO A 434 -4.99 10.09 -11.78
N ILE A 435 -6.14 10.73 -11.60
CA ILE A 435 -6.90 10.84 -10.36
C ILE A 435 -7.41 9.43 -10.02
N PRO A 436 -6.98 8.82 -8.91
CA PRO A 436 -7.46 7.49 -8.55
C PRO A 436 -8.96 7.52 -8.19
N PHE A 437 -9.73 6.50 -8.60
CA PHE A 437 -11.14 6.36 -8.24
C PHE A 437 -11.41 6.51 -6.73
N GLU A 438 -10.50 5.99 -5.89
CA GLU A 438 -10.60 6.07 -4.43
C GLU A 438 -10.45 7.50 -3.88
N GLU A 439 -9.82 8.42 -4.62
CA GLU A 439 -9.75 9.84 -4.26
C GLU A 439 -11.12 10.51 -4.42
N VAL A 440 -11.90 10.05 -5.40
CA VAL A 440 -13.22 10.57 -5.72
C VAL A 440 -14.29 9.95 -4.82
N CYS A 441 -14.33 8.61 -4.78
CA CYS A 441 -15.38 7.84 -4.13
C CYS A 441 -15.02 7.32 -2.73
N GLY A 442 -13.76 7.45 -2.29
CA GLY A 442 -13.30 6.93 -1.00
C GLY A 442 -12.98 5.43 -1.01
N LYS A 443 -12.77 4.84 0.18
CA LYS A 443 -12.36 3.43 0.35
C LYS A 443 -13.22 2.65 1.34
N GLY A 444 -13.34 1.35 1.07
CA GLY A 444 -13.95 0.37 1.98
C GLY A 444 -15.43 0.64 2.23
N LYS A 445 -15.92 0.35 3.45
CA LYS A 445 -17.35 0.48 3.80
C LYS A 445 -17.89 1.92 3.79
N LYS A 446 -17.01 2.92 3.69
CA LYS A 446 -17.38 4.35 3.61
C LYS A 446 -17.29 4.88 2.18
N ALA A 447 -16.96 4.04 1.20
CA ALA A 447 -16.96 4.45 -0.18
C ALA A 447 -18.39 4.79 -0.62
N ILE A 448 -18.53 5.89 -1.36
CA ILE A 448 -19.78 6.36 -1.94
C ILE A 448 -19.93 5.84 -3.37
N SER A 449 -21.15 5.83 -3.90
CA SER A 449 -21.37 5.59 -5.33
C SER A 449 -20.85 6.77 -6.16
N PHE A 450 -20.47 6.55 -7.41
CA PHE A 450 -20.09 7.66 -8.30
C PHE A 450 -21.25 8.64 -8.51
N ALA A 451 -22.49 8.16 -8.41
CA ALA A 451 -23.69 9.01 -8.41
C ALA A 451 -23.74 10.00 -7.23
N GLU A 452 -23.01 9.78 -6.15
CA GLU A 452 -23.00 10.67 -4.98
C GLU A 452 -21.82 11.67 -5.01
N VAL A 453 -21.02 11.66 -6.07
CA VAL A 453 -19.86 12.53 -6.25
C VAL A 453 -20.31 13.92 -6.71
N GLU A 454 -19.71 14.98 -6.17
CA GLU A 454 -19.97 16.34 -6.65
C GLU A 454 -19.60 16.47 -8.13
N VAL A 455 -20.46 17.11 -8.93
CA VAL A 455 -20.34 17.10 -10.40
C VAL A 455 -19.02 17.74 -10.83
N GLU A 456 -18.58 18.79 -10.15
CA GLU A 456 -17.30 19.46 -10.41
C GLU A 456 -16.12 18.50 -10.24
N ARG A 457 -16.16 17.62 -9.24
CA ARG A 457 -15.12 16.59 -9.02
C ARG A 457 -15.26 15.45 -10.03
N ALA A 458 -16.48 15.07 -10.38
CA ALA A 458 -16.75 14.06 -11.38
C ALA A 458 -16.26 14.49 -12.77
N VAL A 459 -16.38 15.77 -13.12
CA VAL A 459 -15.86 16.33 -14.38
C VAL A 459 -14.35 16.14 -14.46
N GLU A 460 -13.60 16.50 -13.42
CA GLU A 460 -12.14 16.36 -13.42
C GLU A 460 -11.70 14.91 -13.58
N TYR A 461 -12.38 13.97 -12.91
CA TYR A 461 -12.06 12.54 -13.00
C TYR A 461 -12.46 11.93 -14.35
N ALA A 462 -13.75 12.01 -14.71
CA ALA A 462 -14.27 11.29 -15.86
C ALA A 462 -13.76 11.85 -17.19
N ALA A 463 -13.62 13.18 -17.29
CA ALA A 463 -13.09 13.81 -18.49
C ALA A 463 -11.59 13.52 -18.68
N GLU A 464 -10.84 13.40 -17.57
CA GLU A 464 -9.44 12.94 -17.60
C GLU A 464 -9.34 11.52 -18.17
N ASP A 465 -10.19 10.59 -17.76
CA ASP A 465 -10.15 9.21 -18.26
C ASP A 465 -10.31 9.15 -19.79
N ALA A 466 -11.23 9.92 -20.38
CA ALA A 466 -11.39 10.00 -21.84
C ALA A 466 -10.19 10.70 -22.52
N ASP A 467 -9.64 11.77 -21.96
CA ASP A 467 -8.47 12.46 -22.49
C ASP A 467 -7.23 11.57 -22.47
N ILE A 468 -6.92 10.97 -21.31
CA ILE A 468 -5.76 10.11 -21.13
C ILE A 468 -5.87 8.85 -21.99
N THR A 469 -7.07 8.26 -22.11
CA THR A 469 -7.32 7.16 -23.04
C THR A 469 -7.00 7.57 -24.48
N LEU A 470 -7.41 8.76 -24.91
CA LEU A 470 -7.07 9.28 -26.24
C LEU A 470 -5.56 9.52 -26.42
N ARG A 471 -4.88 10.12 -25.45
CA ARG A 471 -3.41 10.32 -25.49
C ARG A 471 -2.63 9.01 -25.55
N LEU A 472 -3.13 7.95 -24.91
CA LEU A 472 -2.52 6.64 -24.98
C LEU A 472 -2.59 6.04 -26.39
N VAL A 473 -3.63 6.36 -27.16
CA VAL A 473 -3.75 5.94 -28.58
C VAL A 473 -2.59 6.48 -29.40
N ASP A 474 -2.26 7.76 -29.24
CA ASP A 474 -1.17 8.43 -29.99
C ASP A 474 0.19 7.75 -29.79
N VAL A 475 0.38 7.07 -28.65
CA VAL A 475 1.59 6.29 -28.34
C VAL A 475 1.45 4.84 -28.77
N LEU A 476 0.32 4.19 -28.46
CA LEU A 476 0.16 2.74 -28.65
C LEU A 476 -0.10 2.34 -30.09
N GLU A 477 -0.77 3.19 -30.89
CA GLU A 477 -1.07 2.90 -32.28
C GLU A 477 0.23 2.75 -33.12
N PRO A 478 1.22 3.68 -33.04
CA PRO A 478 2.53 3.46 -33.63
C PRO A 478 3.27 2.22 -33.10
N MET A 479 3.19 1.95 -31.79
CA MET A 479 3.86 0.78 -31.20
C MET A 479 3.32 -0.54 -31.73
N LEU A 480 2.01 -0.64 -32.03
CA LEU A 480 1.43 -1.82 -32.68
C LEU A 480 2.01 -2.04 -34.09
N GLU A 481 2.31 -0.98 -34.82
CA GLU A 481 2.96 -1.06 -36.14
C GLU A 481 4.42 -1.50 -36.01
N GLU A 482 5.17 -0.88 -35.11
CA GLU A 482 6.59 -1.18 -34.87
C GLU A 482 6.81 -2.63 -34.40
N THR A 483 5.87 -3.15 -33.60
CA THR A 483 5.91 -4.55 -33.10
C THR A 483 5.26 -5.55 -34.06
N GLY A 484 4.70 -5.09 -35.18
CA GLY A 484 4.04 -5.95 -36.18
C GLY A 484 2.72 -6.58 -35.72
N GLN A 485 2.07 -6.02 -34.70
CA GLN A 485 0.86 -6.57 -34.07
C GLN A 485 -0.45 -5.95 -34.59
N LYS A 486 -0.38 -4.96 -35.48
CA LYS A 486 -1.57 -4.23 -35.98
C LYS A 486 -2.66 -5.14 -36.58
N SER A 487 -2.28 -6.16 -37.36
CA SER A 487 -3.26 -7.09 -37.93
C SER A 487 -3.92 -7.97 -36.86
N LEU A 488 -3.14 -8.47 -35.89
CA LEU A 488 -3.69 -9.24 -34.78
C LEU A 488 -4.67 -8.40 -33.94
N PHE A 489 -4.33 -7.15 -33.68
CA PHE A 489 -5.20 -6.19 -32.99
C PHE A 489 -6.52 -5.97 -33.74
N THR A 490 -6.44 -5.64 -35.04
CA THR A 490 -7.58 -5.20 -35.84
C THR A 490 -8.47 -6.37 -36.30
N ASP A 491 -7.86 -7.47 -36.73
CA ASP A 491 -8.56 -8.57 -37.39
C ASP A 491 -9.02 -9.66 -36.40
N VAL A 492 -8.45 -9.68 -35.18
CA VAL A 492 -8.73 -10.72 -34.18
C VAL A 492 -9.20 -10.12 -32.85
N GLU A 493 -8.38 -9.32 -32.17
CA GLU A 493 -8.67 -8.93 -30.78
C GLU A 493 -9.88 -7.98 -30.66
N LEU A 494 -9.99 -6.96 -31.51
CA LEU A 494 -11.15 -6.04 -31.49
C LEU A 494 -12.47 -6.74 -31.89
N PRO A 495 -12.54 -7.56 -32.97
CA PRO A 495 -13.74 -8.34 -33.26
C PRO A 495 -14.10 -9.34 -32.17
N LEU A 496 -13.09 -9.94 -31.52
CA LEU A 496 -13.28 -10.87 -30.41
C LEU A 496 -13.88 -10.15 -29.20
N GLU A 497 -13.41 -8.95 -28.87
CA GLU A 497 -13.94 -8.15 -27.76
C GLU A 497 -15.46 -7.96 -27.85
N ARG A 498 -15.95 -7.55 -29.03
CA ARG A 498 -17.40 -7.39 -29.30
C ARG A 498 -18.16 -8.71 -29.23
N LEU A 499 -17.53 -9.83 -29.61
CA LEU A 499 -18.14 -11.15 -29.46
C LEU A 499 -18.25 -11.52 -27.97
N LEU A 500 -17.19 -11.27 -27.19
CA LEU A 500 -17.18 -11.53 -25.76
C LEU A 500 -18.23 -10.67 -25.04
N ALA A 501 -18.33 -9.37 -25.33
CA ALA A 501 -19.40 -8.52 -24.79
C ALA A 501 -20.80 -9.12 -25.02
N ARG A 502 -21.09 -9.63 -26.21
CA ARG A 502 -22.37 -10.31 -26.51
C ARG A 502 -22.56 -11.62 -25.74
N MET A 503 -21.49 -12.40 -25.57
CA MET A 503 -21.54 -13.63 -24.77
C MET A 503 -21.84 -13.32 -23.30
N GLU A 504 -21.19 -12.29 -22.75
CA GLU A 504 -21.39 -11.81 -21.37
C GLU A 504 -22.80 -11.27 -21.18
N TRP A 505 -23.28 -10.43 -22.10
CA TRP A 505 -24.65 -9.93 -22.11
C TRP A 505 -25.69 -11.05 -22.13
N THR A 506 -25.45 -12.09 -22.96
CA THR A 506 -26.38 -13.21 -23.10
C THR A 506 -26.42 -14.08 -21.84
N GLY A 507 -25.24 -14.40 -21.28
CA GLY A 507 -25.11 -15.29 -20.12
C GLY A 507 -25.54 -16.74 -20.37
N VAL A 508 -25.32 -17.59 -19.36
CA VAL A 508 -25.66 -19.01 -19.38
C VAL A 508 -26.71 -19.34 -18.32
N ARG A 509 -27.73 -20.10 -18.68
CA ARG A 509 -28.76 -20.54 -17.73
C ARG A 509 -28.23 -21.68 -16.86
N VAL A 510 -28.54 -21.62 -15.57
CA VAL A 510 -28.14 -22.62 -14.60
C VAL A 510 -29.35 -23.12 -13.81
N ASP A 511 -29.47 -24.44 -13.69
CA ASP A 511 -30.47 -25.10 -12.86
C ASP A 511 -30.09 -25.00 -11.39
N SER A 512 -30.69 -24.02 -10.70
CA SER A 512 -30.41 -23.73 -9.30
C SER A 512 -30.98 -24.78 -8.35
N GLU A 513 -32.08 -25.44 -8.71
CA GLU A 513 -32.67 -26.51 -7.90
C GLU A 513 -31.79 -27.76 -7.94
N PHE A 514 -31.30 -28.11 -9.13
CA PHE A 514 -30.35 -29.20 -9.28
C PHE A 514 -29.05 -28.95 -8.50
N LEU A 515 -28.50 -27.72 -8.55
CA LEU A 515 -27.31 -27.37 -7.76
C LEU A 515 -27.57 -27.40 -6.25
N ALA A 516 -28.76 -27.00 -5.80
CA ALA A 516 -29.14 -27.10 -4.39
C ALA A 516 -29.17 -28.55 -3.92
N GLY A 517 -29.78 -29.45 -4.70
CA GLY A 517 -29.76 -30.89 -4.42
C GLY A 517 -28.35 -31.48 -4.40
N LEU A 518 -27.50 -31.08 -5.36
CA LEU A 518 -26.10 -31.51 -5.42
C LEU A 518 -25.30 -31.00 -4.21
N SER A 519 -25.59 -29.79 -3.73
CA SER A 519 -24.98 -29.23 -2.53
C SER A 519 -25.33 -30.04 -1.28
N GLU A 520 -26.58 -30.46 -1.12
CA GLU A 520 -27.01 -31.31 -0.01
C GLU A 520 -26.30 -32.67 -0.04
N GLU A 521 -26.19 -33.27 -1.22
CA GLU A 521 -25.48 -34.55 -1.41
C GLU A 521 -23.99 -34.43 -1.07
N PHE A 522 -23.31 -33.40 -1.60
CA PHE A 522 -21.91 -33.15 -1.27
C PHE A 522 -21.73 -32.87 0.22
N GLY A 523 -22.68 -32.16 0.85
CA GLY A 523 -22.68 -31.94 2.30
C GLY A 523 -22.80 -33.23 3.10
N ALA A 524 -23.65 -34.17 2.67
CA ALA A 524 -23.77 -35.48 3.30
C ALA A 524 -22.48 -36.30 3.15
N ARG A 525 -21.87 -36.29 1.96
CA ARG A 525 -20.62 -37.00 1.71
C ARG A 525 -19.43 -36.40 2.47
N LEU A 526 -19.37 -35.08 2.63
CA LEU A 526 -18.37 -34.41 3.46
C LEU A 526 -18.46 -34.85 4.92
N ARG A 527 -19.67 -34.91 5.50
CA ARG A 527 -19.86 -35.41 6.88
C ARG A 527 -19.38 -36.84 7.03
N GLN A 528 -19.67 -37.70 6.06
CA GLN A 528 -19.18 -39.07 6.07
C GLN A 528 -17.64 -39.13 6.04
N LEU A 529 -17.00 -38.35 5.17
CA LEU A 529 -15.53 -38.28 5.10
C LEU A 529 -14.94 -37.76 6.42
N GLU A 530 -15.57 -36.77 7.06
CA GLU A 530 -15.15 -36.26 8.37
C GLU A 530 -15.23 -37.34 9.45
N ASP A 531 -16.32 -38.10 9.51
CA ASP A 531 -16.48 -39.21 10.46
C ASP A 531 -15.39 -40.29 10.26
N GLU A 532 -15.09 -40.64 9.01
CA GLU A 532 -14.01 -41.58 8.66
C GLU A 532 -12.62 -41.03 9.06
N ILE A 533 -12.37 -39.74 8.83
CA ILE A 533 -11.14 -39.05 9.23
C ILE A 533 -11.01 -39.04 10.77
N PHE A 534 -12.08 -38.75 11.50
CA PHE A 534 -12.08 -38.72 12.97
C PHE A 534 -11.85 -40.12 13.56
N ALA A 535 -12.43 -41.15 12.95
CA ALA A 535 -12.19 -42.54 13.34
C ALA A 535 -10.71 -42.92 13.20
N LEU A 536 -10.06 -42.54 12.09
CA LEU A 536 -8.63 -42.79 11.87
C LEU A 536 -7.73 -41.92 12.76
N ALA A 537 -8.14 -40.69 13.06
CA ALA A 537 -7.39 -39.77 13.90
C ALA A 537 -7.52 -40.05 15.41
N GLY A 538 -8.58 -40.76 15.83
CA GLY A 538 -8.89 -41.02 17.23
C GLY A 538 -9.36 -39.79 18.01
N THR A 539 -9.68 -38.68 17.33
CA THR A 539 -10.11 -37.42 17.92
C THR A 539 -10.93 -36.63 16.90
N SER A 540 -11.88 -35.82 17.38
CA SER A 540 -12.50 -34.78 16.55
C SER A 540 -11.64 -33.52 16.52
N PHE A 541 -11.67 -32.82 15.39
CA PHE A 541 -10.96 -31.55 15.16
C PHE A 541 -11.54 -30.84 13.93
N ASN A 542 -11.16 -29.60 13.69
CA ASN A 542 -11.57 -28.88 12.48
C ASN A 542 -10.67 -29.27 11.29
N VAL A 543 -11.21 -30.08 10.37
CA VAL A 543 -10.53 -30.56 9.15
C VAL A 543 -10.12 -29.41 8.21
N ALA A 544 -10.86 -28.29 8.24
CA ALA A 544 -10.53 -27.11 7.46
C ALA A 544 -9.39 -26.26 8.05
N SER A 545 -8.95 -26.52 9.29
CA SER A 545 -7.87 -25.78 9.95
C SER A 545 -6.51 -26.43 9.67
N PRO A 546 -5.60 -25.80 8.87
CA PRO A 546 -4.29 -26.38 8.57
C PRO A 546 -3.44 -26.63 9.82
N LYS A 547 -3.61 -25.79 10.85
CA LYS A 547 -2.89 -25.91 12.12
C LYS A 547 -3.32 -27.15 12.89
N GLN A 548 -4.62 -27.31 13.15
CA GLN A 548 -5.14 -28.49 13.87
C GLN A 548 -4.86 -29.77 13.08
N LEU A 549 -5.04 -29.72 11.76
CA LEU A 549 -4.73 -30.84 10.88
C LEU A 549 -3.26 -31.23 10.96
N GLY A 550 -2.35 -30.25 10.92
CA GLY A 550 -0.92 -30.48 11.05
C GLY A 550 -0.52 -31.11 12.38
N GLU A 551 -1.07 -30.62 13.49
CA GLU A 551 -0.86 -31.19 14.83
C GLU A 551 -1.34 -32.65 14.92
N VAL A 552 -2.52 -32.96 14.37
CA VAL A 552 -3.06 -34.33 14.36
C VAL A 552 -2.18 -35.27 13.52
N LEU A 553 -1.86 -34.89 12.28
CA LEU A 553 -1.11 -35.76 11.37
C LEU A 553 0.34 -35.99 11.83
N PHE A 554 1.04 -34.94 12.25
CA PHE A 554 2.50 -35.02 12.44
C PHE A 554 2.92 -35.13 13.90
N GLU A 555 2.12 -34.66 14.85
CA GLU A 555 2.48 -34.72 16.29
C GLU A 555 1.80 -35.89 16.98
N ARG A 556 0.49 -36.09 16.75
CA ARG A 556 -0.26 -37.20 17.36
C ARG A 556 -0.09 -38.52 16.62
N LEU A 557 -0.42 -38.55 15.33
CA LEU A 557 -0.30 -39.75 14.49
C LEU A 557 1.14 -40.03 14.04
N LYS A 558 2.03 -39.05 14.19
CA LYS A 558 3.47 -39.14 13.86
C LYS A 558 3.73 -39.65 12.44
N LEU A 559 2.92 -39.21 11.48
CA LEU A 559 3.09 -39.59 10.09
C LEU A 559 4.44 -39.06 9.54
N PRO A 560 5.14 -39.84 8.71
CA PRO A 560 6.44 -39.47 8.15
C PRO A 560 6.32 -38.33 7.13
N ARG A 561 7.44 -37.72 6.71
CA ARG A 561 7.50 -36.74 5.59
C ARG A 561 6.75 -35.41 5.79
N GLY A 562 6.46 -35.00 7.04
CA GLY A 562 5.94 -33.66 7.32
C GLY A 562 6.94 -32.54 6.99
N LYS A 563 6.49 -31.48 6.30
CA LYS A 563 7.29 -30.28 6.02
C LYS A 563 6.87 -29.15 6.97
N LYS A 564 7.81 -28.60 7.74
CA LYS A 564 7.54 -27.48 8.65
C LYS A 564 7.79 -26.14 7.94
N THR A 565 6.85 -25.22 8.08
CA THR A 565 6.90 -23.84 7.58
C THR A 565 6.95 -22.87 8.75
N LYS A 566 7.13 -21.57 8.47
CA LYS A 566 7.11 -20.51 9.51
C LYS A 566 5.81 -20.47 10.32
N THR A 567 4.70 -20.96 9.75
CA THR A 567 3.36 -20.94 10.35
C THR A 567 2.93 -22.29 10.94
N GLY A 568 3.78 -23.33 10.90
CA GLY A 568 3.49 -24.67 11.40
C GLY A 568 3.70 -25.76 10.35
N TRP A 569 3.09 -26.92 10.54
CA TRP A 569 3.17 -28.03 9.58
C TRP A 569 2.41 -27.69 8.29
N SER A 570 3.05 -27.91 7.14
CA SER A 570 2.41 -27.81 5.83
C SER A 570 1.44 -28.98 5.66
N THR A 571 0.25 -28.67 5.17
CA THR A 571 -0.79 -29.66 4.84
C THR A 571 -1.23 -29.49 3.39
N ASP A 572 -0.35 -28.98 2.55
CA ASP A 572 -0.65 -28.59 1.17
C ASP A 572 -0.89 -29.84 0.32
N VAL A 573 -1.47 -29.68 -0.88
CA VAL A 573 -1.83 -30.82 -1.76
C VAL A 573 -0.62 -31.70 -2.05
N GLU A 574 0.57 -31.13 -2.22
CA GLU A 574 1.79 -31.91 -2.47
C GLU A 574 2.19 -32.79 -1.27
N VAL A 575 2.09 -32.26 -0.05
CA VAL A 575 2.44 -32.98 1.18
C VAL A 575 1.43 -34.09 1.44
N LEU A 576 0.13 -33.77 1.36
CA LEU A 576 -0.93 -34.76 1.53
C LEU A 576 -0.90 -35.81 0.42
N GLY A 577 -0.55 -35.44 -0.81
CA GLY A 577 -0.42 -36.38 -1.93
C GLY A 577 0.64 -37.45 -1.68
N LYS A 578 1.83 -37.04 -1.20
CA LYS A 578 2.90 -37.97 -0.82
C LYS A 578 2.53 -38.88 0.35
N LEU A 579 1.71 -38.39 1.28
CA LEU A 579 1.21 -39.17 2.41
C LEU A 579 0.10 -40.15 1.99
N ALA A 580 -0.72 -39.78 1.02
CA ALA A 580 -1.86 -40.58 0.57
C ALA A 580 -1.46 -41.92 -0.08
N GLU A 581 -0.20 -42.07 -0.52
CA GLU A 581 0.35 -43.33 -1.02
C GLU A 581 0.43 -44.42 0.07
N GLU A 582 0.66 -44.02 1.31
CA GLU A 582 0.93 -44.94 2.44
C GLU A 582 -0.13 -44.83 3.56
N HIS A 583 -0.90 -43.73 3.60
CA HIS A 583 -1.82 -43.42 4.69
C HIS A 583 -3.21 -43.01 4.20
N GLU A 584 -4.20 -43.83 4.55
CA GLU A 584 -5.60 -43.62 4.14
C GLU A 584 -6.17 -42.29 4.62
N ILE A 585 -5.82 -41.84 5.83
CA ILE A 585 -6.28 -40.55 6.36
C ILE A 585 -5.90 -39.39 5.43
N ALA A 586 -4.73 -39.42 4.80
CA ALA A 586 -4.29 -38.38 3.87
C ALA A 586 -5.07 -38.42 2.54
N ARG A 587 -5.43 -39.61 2.06
CA ARG A 587 -6.31 -39.78 0.89
C ARG A 587 -7.70 -39.19 1.17
N LEU A 588 -8.31 -39.54 2.30
CA LEU A 588 -9.63 -39.02 2.70
C LEU A 588 -9.63 -37.50 2.88
N LEU A 589 -8.53 -36.93 3.38
CA LEU A 589 -8.36 -35.48 3.50
C LEU A 589 -8.28 -34.76 2.15
N LEU A 590 -7.61 -35.36 1.16
CA LEU A 590 -7.59 -34.83 -0.21
C LEU A 590 -8.98 -34.88 -0.84
N ASP A 591 -9.70 -36.00 -0.65
CA ASP A 591 -11.07 -36.18 -1.14
C ASP A 591 -12.00 -35.14 -0.49
N HIS A 592 -11.92 -34.95 0.83
CA HIS A 592 -12.69 -33.95 1.58
C HIS A 592 -12.42 -32.53 1.07
N ARG A 593 -11.14 -32.14 0.90
CA ARG A 593 -10.79 -30.80 0.40
C ARG A 593 -11.26 -30.57 -1.03
N SER A 594 -11.12 -31.58 -1.89
CA SER A 594 -11.57 -31.51 -3.27
C SER A 594 -13.09 -31.28 -3.31
N LEU A 595 -13.86 -32.10 -2.58
CA LEU A 595 -15.31 -32.02 -2.53
C LEU A 595 -15.81 -30.73 -1.84
N SER A 596 -15.15 -30.31 -0.77
CA SER A 596 -15.47 -29.06 -0.06
C SER A 596 -15.26 -27.85 -0.96
N LYS A 597 -14.19 -27.84 -1.76
CA LYS A 597 -13.96 -26.79 -2.76
C LYS A 597 -15.02 -26.82 -3.85
N LEU A 598 -15.36 -28.00 -4.37
CA LEU A 598 -16.42 -28.13 -5.39
C LEU A 598 -17.77 -27.62 -4.89
N LYS A 599 -18.14 -27.97 -3.65
CA LYS A 599 -19.37 -27.51 -3.01
C LYS A 599 -19.35 -25.99 -2.83
N GLY A 600 -18.32 -25.46 -2.17
CA GLY A 600 -18.24 -24.04 -1.84
C GLY A 600 -18.11 -23.12 -3.06
N THR A 601 -17.28 -23.51 -4.04
CA THR A 601 -17.00 -22.69 -5.23
C THR A 601 -18.09 -22.79 -6.30
N TYR A 602 -18.79 -23.92 -6.40
CA TYR A 602 -19.76 -24.12 -7.49
C TYR A 602 -21.19 -24.29 -6.99
N THR A 603 -21.50 -25.37 -6.26
CA THR A 603 -22.89 -25.68 -5.91
C THR A 603 -23.52 -24.64 -4.98
N ASP A 604 -22.74 -24.04 -4.07
CA ASP A 604 -23.21 -23.03 -3.12
C ASP A 604 -23.15 -21.60 -3.68
N ALA A 605 -22.21 -21.33 -4.59
CA ALA A 605 -21.91 -19.99 -5.07
C ALA A 605 -22.63 -19.66 -6.38
N LEU A 606 -22.66 -20.57 -7.36
CA LEU A 606 -23.28 -20.31 -8.67
C LEU A 606 -24.75 -19.88 -8.56
N PRO A 607 -25.62 -20.49 -7.72
CA PRO A 607 -27.00 -20.03 -7.58
C PRO A 607 -27.12 -18.58 -7.09
N LYS A 608 -26.14 -18.10 -6.31
CA LYS A 608 -26.13 -16.72 -5.79
C LYS A 608 -25.65 -15.70 -6.83
N LEU A 609 -25.00 -16.16 -7.90
CA LEU A 609 -24.50 -15.35 -9.00
C LEU A 609 -25.51 -15.26 -10.16
N VAL A 610 -26.64 -15.97 -10.08
CA VAL A 610 -27.71 -15.87 -11.05
C VAL A 610 -28.28 -14.45 -11.02
N HIS A 611 -28.33 -13.82 -12.18
CA HIS A 611 -28.91 -12.50 -12.34
C HIS A 611 -30.43 -12.58 -12.20
N PRO A 612 -31.05 -11.75 -11.35
CA PRO A 612 -32.47 -11.86 -11.03
C PRO A 612 -33.38 -11.67 -12.25
N ASP A 613 -33.04 -10.73 -13.13
CA ASP A 613 -33.89 -10.39 -14.28
C ASP A 613 -33.73 -11.36 -15.47
N THR A 614 -32.53 -11.90 -15.70
CA THR A 614 -32.28 -12.79 -16.85
C THR A 614 -32.40 -14.27 -16.48
N GLY A 615 -32.27 -14.61 -15.19
CA GLY A 615 -32.19 -15.99 -14.71
C GLY A 615 -30.92 -16.71 -15.15
N ARG A 616 -29.85 -15.97 -15.47
CA ARG A 616 -28.59 -16.49 -16.03
C ARG A 616 -27.38 -16.04 -15.23
N ILE A 617 -26.28 -16.76 -15.38
CA ILE A 617 -24.96 -16.37 -14.89
C ILE A 617 -24.21 -15.68 -16.03
N HIS A 618 -23.56 -14.56 -15.71
CA HIS A 618 -22.84 -13.74 -16.66
C HIS A 618 -21.37 -13.66 -16.25
N THR A 619 -20.56 -14.56 -16.82
CA THR A 619 -19.11 -14.64 -16.58
C THR A 619 -18.38 -13.57 -17.36
N SER A 620 -17.39 -12.89 -16.78
CA SER A 620 -16.47 -12.01 -17.52
C SER A 620 -15.31 -12.81 -18.16
N PHE A 621 -15.09 -12.61 -19.46
CA PHE A 621 -14.01 -13.20 -20.24
C PHE A 621 -12.90 -12.17 -20.49
N ASN A 622 -11.70 -12.40 -19.95
CA ASN A 622 -10.60 -11.45 -20.00
C ASN A 622 -9.55 -11.86 -21.04
N GLN A 623 -9.24 -10.94 -21.96
CA GLN A 623 -8.24 -11.12 -23.04
C GLN A 623 -6.80 -10.89 -22.56
N THR A 624 -6.57 -9.97 -21.62
CA THR A 624 -5.22 -9.45 -21.30
C THR A 624 -4.55 -10.04 -20.06
N VAL A 625 -5.07 -11.15 -19.53
CA VAL A 625 -4.57 -11.73 -18.27
C VAL A 625 -3.48 -12.78 -18.47
N THR A 626 -3.62 -13.68 -19.43
CA THR A 626 -2.69 -14.81 -19.58
C THR A 626 -1.59 -14.48 -20.58
N ALA A 627 -0.32 -14.75 -20.28
CA ALA A 627 0.77 -14.53 -21.23
C ALA A 627 0.71 -15.41 -22.50
N THR A 628 -0.14 -16.45 -22.49
CA THR A 628 -0.29 -17.39 -23.61
C THR A 628 -1.32 -16.95 -24.67
N GLY A 629 -1.99 -15.81 -24.48
CA GLY A 629 -3.08 -15.35 -25.34
C GLY A 629 -4.40 -16.12 -25.16
N ARG A 630 -4.52 -16.97 -24.13
CA ARG A 630 -5.78 -17.66 -23.80
C ARG A 630 -6.68 -16.73 -23.02
N LEU A 631 -7.98 -16.78 -23.33
CA LEU A 631 -9.00 -16.16 -22.49
C LEU A 631 -8.93 -16.72 -21.07
N SER A 632 -9.17 -15.88 -20.10
CA SER A 632 -9.47 -16.29 -18.72
C SER A 632 -10.90 -15.89 -18.35
N SER A 633 -11.50 -16.56 -17.36
CA SER A 633 -12.85 -16.23 -16.88
C SER A 633 -12.85 -15.80 -15.43
N SER A 634 -13.66 -14.80 -15.07
CA SER A 634 -13.92 -14.38 -13.70
C SER A 634 -15.41 -14.17 -13.44
N ASP A 635 -15.79 -14.20 -12.16
CA ASP A 635 -17.13 -13.84 -11.67
C ASP A 635 -18.33 -14.53 -12.36
N PRO A 636 -18.39 -15.87 -12.42
CA PRO A 636 -17.46 -16.86 -11.86
C PRO A 636 -16.41 -17.37 -12.87
N ASN A 637 -15.32 -17.94 -12.35
CA ASN A 637 -14.32 -18.62 -13.18
C ASN A 637 -14.80 -20.03 -13.60
N LEU A 638 -15.43 -20.10 -14.78
CA LEU A 638 -15.96 -21.35 -15.35
C LEU A 638 -14.87 -22.31 -15.84
N GLN A 639 -13.66 -21.83 -16.13
CA GLN A 639 -12.56 -22.66 -16.61
C GLN A 639 -12.02 -23.62 -15.53
N ASN A 640 -12.22 -23.29 -14.25
CA ASN A 640 -11.75 -24.10 -13.14
C ASN A 640 -12.67 -25.30 -12.81
N ILE A 641 -13.82 -25.45 -13.46
CA ILE A 641 -14.72 -26.58 -13.21
C ILE A 641 -14.04 -27.87 -13.71
N PRO A 642 -13.76 -28.86 -12.85
CA PRO A 642 -13.05 -30.06 -13.27
C PRO A 642 -13.73 -30.79 -14.42
N ILE A 643 -12.92 -31.28 -15.38
CA ILE A 643 -13.42 -31.91 -16.62
C ILE A 643 -13.47 -33.44 -16.48
N ARG A 644 -12.55 -34.01 -15.71
CA ARG A 644 -12.31 -35.47 -15.66
C ARG A 644 -12.94 -36.16 -14.45
N THR A 645 -13.45 -35.42 -13.48
CA THR A 645 -14.09 -35.99 -12.29
C THR A 645 -15.59 -36.14 -12.51
N GLU A 646 -16.21 -37.10 -11.83
CA GLU A 646 -17.65 -37.32 -11.91
C GLU A 646 -18.42 -36.13 -11.32
N GLU A 647 -17.98 -35.63 -10.17
CA GLU A 647 -18.56 -34.46 -9.51
C GLU A 647 -18.47 -33.21 -10.40
N GLY A 648 -17.36 -33.04 -11.12
CA GLY A 648 -17.18 -31.94 -12.07
C GLY A 648 -18.13 -32.04 -13.27
N ARG A 649 -18.37 -33.27 -13.77
CA ARG A 649 -19.37 -33.52 -14.82
C ARG A 649 -20.78 -33.21 -14.32
N ARG A 650 -21.12 -33.63 -13.11
CA ARG A 650 -22.42 -33.33 -12.50
C ARG A 650 -22.64 -31.84 -12.32
N ILE A 651 -21.63 -31.07 -11.88
CA ILE A 651 -21.74 -29.61 -11.84
C ILE A 651 -22.00 -29.03 -13.25
N ARG A 652 -21.39 -29.60 -14.29
CA ARG A 652 -21.62 -29.17 -15.69
C ARG A 652 -23.02 -29.49 -16.20
N GLU A 653 -23.68 -30.54 -15.70
CA GLU A 653 -25.08 -30.86 -16.02
C GLU A 653 -26.06 -29.77 -15.56
N ALA A 654 -25.68 -28.97 -14.57
CA ALA A 654 -26.48 -27.83 -14.13
C ALA A 654 -26.55 -26.69 -15.16
N PHE A 655 -25.64 -26.63 -16.13
CA PHE A 655 -25.66 -25.62 -17.20
C PHE A 655 -26.59 -26.11 -18.30
N VAL A 656 -27.77 -25.51 -18.38
CA VAL A 656 -28.87 -25.98 -19.22
C VAL A 656 -29.20 -24.97 -20.31
N ALA A 657 -29.70 -25.45 -21.44
CA ALA A 657 -30.24 -24.58 -22.48
C ALA A 657 -31.56 -23.94 -22.04
N GLU A 658 -31.91 -22.81 -22.65
CA GLU A 658 -33.25 -22.23 -22.50
C GLU A 658 -34.32 -23.15 -23.11
N GLN A 659 -35.56 -23.01 -22.64
CA GLN A 659 -36.67 -23.78 -23.18
C GLN A 659 -36.79 -23.55 -24.70
N GLY A 660 -36.71 -24.64 -25.47
CA GLY A 660 -36.75 -24.60 -26.94
C GLY A 660 -35.37 -24.49 -27.62
N TRP A 661 -34.30 -24.36 -26.85
CA TRP A 661 -32.91 -24.32 -27.33
C TRP A 661 -32.23 -25.69 -27.07
N ARG A 662 -31.12 -25.98 -27.75
CA ARG A 662 -30.36 -27.23 -27.58
C ARG A 662 -28.89 -26.96 -27.30
#